data_AF-D3E488-F1
#
_entry.id   AF-D3E488-F1
#
_cell.length_a   1.000
_cell.length_b   1.000
_cell.length_c   1.000
_cell.angle_alpha   90.00
_cell.angle_beta   90.00
_cell.angle_gamma   90.00
#
_symmetry.space_group_name_H-M   'P 1'
#
loop_
_entity.id
_entity.type
_entity.pdbx_description
1 polymer ?
#
loop_
_entity_poly.entity_id
_entity_poly.type
_entity_poly.pdbx_seq_one_letter_code
_entity_poly.pdbx_strand_id
1 'polypeptide(L)'
;MLLAVLLMGFVLISSVSAIDIDEASSSSDLSDSSISNDYLVANSGDDSVASSSASSSIAADDSDLSNNASSSNVNFENEVLSTNNNEDTESEIVKDSKNQLSSSSLQASTKTKTTLKGSGSSVYRGNPYYVTLTDSNGKVLASQKVTFNILGKNYTRTTDSKGVASININLAKGKYNIACLYAGTENYASSKLSVALTVNLMSTKINTGGSTVKKGNAYSVTLTDGNGKALSSQKVTLNILGKNYTRTTDSKGVASIAINLAAGKKFTLTASYAGSANYLSSKVSATVTVQKGDTSIKPSGTSIVKGNSYSFTLVDGSGKGLANQKVAIKISGKSYSRTTNSNGVASIAINLAAGKKYSIVCSYAGSSNYKASSSTVSLSVTNPSTNSKTFSIAKIEAAATNLKAYVNKNKAVPTTVSVGGTNLKISEFSYLMSKAIVNLNSNNTNAITLPSGIYNGASASNSLNATVYKAQYVDLSKRVYNYIDKNKVPAAYGTVYNANGASLGNAGFNLYTFAFAKILDFHKTNKYLPNYCSFDSSVFKASNGSSSSNSSSSTNSSSSTNSSSGSSNSSGSGSSTPAVTVKATSLKAASTSVIRGDDYSVTLTDSSGNALANQKITFALSSSSYTRTTNSKGVASLTLNLAGGKYSITTSYAGTSAYKASKLTNTVTISNSSSRFFLNDIETAAENVKTYVTKNKALPNTVTVAGTQLTLSQFSYVMAKAIHNINASNSNYISLKSVASSNSTGDYLDTTVYRAQYMNLTNRVISFVESDKITPTFATVYNSNGKSVGKAEFKLYTFAFAKILAFYKTNNYLPTYCTFQSSAIGVVPDVATNVTINSKINANMNQFKVGLNEKNTVSNLSAYLVGTGQSTITTNIKNVAAQLTKGLNSTATKALAIYNFVRDDISYSYYSDSRKGADGTLSSGSGNCVDQASLVVALCRAAGIPARYSHAQGCTFSSGLVTGHVWAQILVDGVWYSADATSVRNSLGNIVNWNTNSYHSMKQYAAVPF
;
A
#
# COMPACT_ATOMS: atom_id res chain seq x y z
N MET A 1 -4.67 -67.00 -11.85
CA MET A 1 -4.97 -66.87 -13.29
C MET A 1 -4.79 -65.40 -13.65
N LEU A 2 -3.85 -65.10 -14.54
CA LEU A 2 -4.07 -64.74 -15.96
C LEU A 2 -4.93 -63.46 -16.14
N LEU A 3 -4.61 -62.41 -16.90
CA LEU A 3 -3.50 -61.97 -17.79
C LEU A 3 -4.11 -61.52 -19.14
N ALA A 4 -3.92 -60.24 -19.48
CA ALA A 4 -4.03 -59.62 -20.81
C ALA A 4 -5.38 -59.63 -21.57
N VAL A 5 -5.59 -58.60 -22.41
CA VAL A 5 -5.69 -58.74 -23.90
C VAL A 5 -5.79 -57.33 -24.55
N LEU A 6 -4.82 -57.05 -25.44
CA LEU A 6 -4.76 -56.10 -26.59
C LEU A 6 -5.16 -54.59 -26.39
N LEU A 7 -4.52 -53.57 -27.00
CA LEU A 7 -4.11 -53.25 -28.40
C LEU A 7 -5.32 -52.92 -29.32
N MET A 8 -5.22 -52.03 -30.33
CA MET A 8 -4.08 -51.34 -30.97
C MET A 8 -4.51 -50.01 -31.65
N GLY A 9 -3.55 -49.15 -32.05
CA GLY A 9 -3.82 -47.99 -32.93
C GLY A 9 -2.72 -46.90 -32.96
N PHE A 10 -1.86 -46.91 -33.98
CA PHE A 10 -0.90 -45.83 -34.31
C PHE A 10 -1.60 -44.75 -35.19
N VAL A 11 -1.06 -43.58 -35.59
CA VAL A 11 0.28 -43.07 -35.99
C VAL A 11 0.30 -41.55 -35.62
N LEU A 12 1.26 -40.97 -34.88
CA LEU A 12 2.51 -40.30 -35.34
C LEU A 12 2.28 -39.26 -36.49
N ILE A 13 2.86 -38.05 -36.60
CA ILE A 13 4.01 -37.30 -36.01
C ILE A 13 3.62 -35.77 -35.97
N SER A 14 4.24 -34.85 -35.21
CA SER A 14 5.28 -33.88 -35.68
C SER A 14 5.85 -32.96 -34.55
N SER A 15 6.78 -32.08 -34.93
CA SER A 15 7.58 -31.09 -34.17
C SER A 15 6.98 -29.65 -34.16
N VAL A 16 7.12 -28.83 -33.08
CA VAL A 16 8.07 -27.67 -32.88
C VAL A 16 7.77 -26.43 -33.78
N SER A 17 7.86 -25.15 -33.39
CA SER A 17 8.64 -24.42 -32.35
C SER A 17 7.86 -23.28 -31.64
N ALA A 18 8.50 -22.62 -30.66
CA ALA A 18 8.05 -21.36 -30.04
C ALA A 18 9.02 -20.19 -30.36
N ILE A 19 8.61 -18.94 -30.12
CA ILE A 19 9.49 -17.76 -30.09
C ILE A 19 8.97 -16.70 -29.10
N ASP A 20 9.89 -15.97 -28.45
CA ASP A 20 9.61 -14.83 -27.57
C ASP A 20 9.79 -13.49 -28.31
N ILE A 21 9.15 -12.42 -27.83
CA ILE A 21 9.73 -11.05 -27.86
C ILE A 21 9.52 -10.41 -26.47
N ASP A 22 10.58 -9.82 -25.94
CA ASP A 22 10.60 -9.05 -24.67
C ASP A 22 10.42 -7.54 -24.94
N GLU A 23 9.82 -6.79 -24.00
CA GLU A 23 9.77 -5.31 -24.02
C GLU A 23 11.13 -4.67 -23.69
N ALA A 24 11.36 -3.44 -24.17
CA ALA A 24 12.34 -2.51 -23.61
C ALA A 24 11.86 -1.06 -23.76
N SER A 25 12.03 -0.27 -22.69
CA SER A 25 11.48 1.09 -22.54
C SER A 25 12.48 2.21 -22.86
N SER A 26 12.00 3.35 -23.35
CA SER A 26 12.65 4.66 -23.20
C SER A 26 11.61 5.76 -22.96
N SER A 27 12.03 6.87 -22.35
CA SER A 27 11.18 7.98 -21.88
C SER A 27 11.78 9.32 -22.26
N SER A 28 10.93 10.30 -22.60
CA SER A 28 11.28 11.72 -22.70
C SER A 28 10.03 12.58 -22.47
N ASP A 29 10.24 13.82 -22.06
CA ASP A 29 9.22 14.71 -21.50
C ASP A 29 8.20 15.29 -22.49
N LEU A 30 7.11 15.83 -21.93
CA LEU A 30 6.16 16.72 -22.60
C LEU A 30 6.57 18.18 -22.36
N SER A 31 6.61 19.00 -23.42
CA SER A 31 6.61 20.46 -23.31
C SER A 31 5.18 21.02 -23.36
N ASP A 32 5.00 22.23 -22.83
CA ASP A 32 3.69 22.81 -22.51
C ASP A 32 2.93 23.40 -23.71
N SER A 33 1.60 23.50 -23.58
CA SER A 33 0.81 24.58 -24.17
C SER A 33 -0.45 24.84 -23.32
N SER A 34 -0.29 25.71 -22.33
CA SER A 34 -1.39 26.23 -21.51
C SER A 34 -2.10 27.41 -22.19
N ILE A 35 -3.40 27.58 -21.91
CA ILE A 35 -4.20 28.74 -22.39
C ILE A 35 -4.37 29.75 -21.25
N SER A 36 -4.23 31.03 -21.59
CA SER A 36 -4.12 32.20 -20.73
C SER A 36 -5.27 32.45 -19.75
N ASN A 37 -4.97 33.22 -18.69
CA ASN A 37 -5.81 34.33 -18.25
C ASN A 37 -4.96 35.39 -17.52
N ASP A 38 -5.32 36.67 -17.73
CA ASP A 38 -4.60 37.82 -17.18
C ASP A 38 -4.76 38.01 -15.66
N TYR A 39 -3.77 38.63 -15.02
CA TYR A 39 -4.01 39.93 -14.38
C TYR A 39 -2.72 40.78 -14.25
N LEU A 40 -2.91 42.11 -14.21
CA LEU A 40 -1.86 43.14 -14.23
C LEU A 40 -1.23 43.38 -12.85
N VAL A 41 0.04 43.84 -12.81
CA VAL A 41 0.42 45.22 -12.41
C VAL A 41 1.93 45.50 -12.55
N ALA A 42 2.20 46.68 -13.10
CA ALA A 42 3.44 47.42 -13.46
C ALA A 42 4.78 47.28 -12.68
N ASN A 43 5.86 47.57 -13.44
CA ASN A 43 7.11 48.30 -13.08
C ASN A 43 8.14 47.68 -12.11
N SER A 44 9.46 47.95 -12.23
CA SER A 44 10.25 48.77 -13.20
C SER A 44 11.77 48.45 -13.09
N GLY A 45 12.56 48.81 -14.11
CA GLY A 45 14.03 48.65 -14.14
C GLY A 45 14.45 47.40 -14.95
N ASP A 46 14.98 47.43 -16.19
CA ASP A 46 15.82 48.38 -16.97
C ASP A 46 17.32 48.04 -16.95
N ASP A 47 18.01 48.40 -18.04
CA ASP A 47 19.36 47.96 -18.51
C ASP A 47 19.49 46.45 -18.82
N SER A 48 19.63 45.98 -20.08
CA SER A 48 20.65 46.22 -21.13
C SER A 48 21.93 45.37 -20.92
N VAL A 49 22.70 44.90 -21.93
CA VAL A 49 22.91 45.28 -23.34
C VAL A 49 23.13 44.02 -24.23
N ALA A 50 22.54 43.98 -25.45
CA ALA A 50 22.96 43.32 -26.73
C ALA A 50 23.53 41.86 -26.74
N SER A 51 23.66 41.08 -27.83
CA SER A 51 23.26 41.07 -29.27
C SER A 51 23.67 39.68 -29.83
N SER A 52 23.11 39.07 -30.89
CA SER A 52 21.92 39.35 -31.72
C SER A 52 21.67 38.13 -32.67
N SER A 53 20.46 38.06 -33.26
CA SER A 53 20.13 37.59 -34.64
C SER A 53 20.99 36.55 -35.41
N ALA A 54 20.47 35.67 -36.28
CA ALA A 54 19.11 35.26 -36.68
C ALA A 54 19.29 34.10 -37.71
N SER A 55 18.63 32.94 -37.58
CA SER A 55 17.33 32.56 -38.19
C SER A 55 17.38 32.04 -39.64
N SER A 56 16.34 31.26 -40.00
CA SER A 56 15.96 30.79 -41.36
C SER A 56 16.80 29.65 -41.98
N SER A 57 16.26 28.75 -42.82
CA SER A 57 14.87 28.27 -43.03
C SER A 57 14.85 27.03 -43.97
N ILE A 58 13.65 26.48 -44.27
CA ILE A 58 13.33 25.50 -45.34
C ILE A 58 13.84 24.05 -45.09
N ALA A 59 13.09 22.93 -45.18
CA ALA A 59 11.75 22.50 -45.64
C ALA A 59 11.68 21.72 -46.98
N ALA A 60 11.50 20.38 -46.87
CA ALA A 60 10.97 19.40 -47.85
C ALA A 60 10.64 18.09 -47.04
N ASP A 61 9.68 17.19 -47.30
CA ASP A 61 9.01 16.71 -48.55
C ASP A 61 9.92 15.75 -49.37
N ASP A 62 9.56 14.54 -49.83
CA ASP A 62 8.44 13.59 -49.58
C ASP A 62 8.88 12.16 -50.08
N SER A 63 7.98 11.16 -50.03
CA SER A 63 7.88 9.97 -50.93
C SER A 63 8.67 8.67 -50.65
N ASP A 64 7.98 7.77 -49.94
CA ASP A 64 7.45 6.46 -50.41
C ASP A 64 8.32 5.26 -50.91
N LEU A 65 7.65 4.09 -50.85
CA LEU A 65 8.00 2.69 -51.18
C LEU A 65 8.82 2.45 -52.47
N SER A 66 9.62 1.38 -52.61
CA SER A 66 9.11 0.00 -52.60
C SER A 66 10.15 -1.14 -52.78
N ASN A 67 9.75 -2.34 -52.31
CA ASN A 67 9.90 -3.68 -52.90
C ASN A 67 11.24 -4.33 -53.35
N ASN A 68 11.41 -5.54 -52.78
CA ASN A 68 11.89 -6.80 -53.38
C ASN A 68 13.40 -7.14 -53.27
N ALA A 69 13.68 -8.45 -53.34
CA ALA A 69 14.96 -9.05 -52.99
C ALA A 69 15.58 -9.85 -54.15
N SER A 70 16.91 -9.87 -54.21
CA SER A 70 17.71 -11.08 -54.49
C SER A 70 19.19 -10.85 -54.18
N SER A 71 19.93 -11.95 -54.07
CA SER A 71 21.35 -11.98 -53.69
C SER A 71 22.30 -11.67 -54.84
N SER A 72 23.37 -10.91 -54.56
CA SER A 72 24.65 -10.97 -55.27
C SER A 72 25.80 -10.67 -54.32
N ASN A 73 26.95 -11.34 -54.52
CA ASN A 73 28.24 -10.89 -53.98
C ASN A 73 28.79 -9.73 -54.83
N VAL A 74 29.68 -8.92 -54.28
CA VAL A 74 30.97 -8.52 -54.90
C VAL A 74 31.85 -7.80 -53.87
N ASN A 75 33.15 -7.71 -54.16
CA ASN A 75 34.21 -7.13 -53.32
C ASN A 75 34.03 -5.61 -53.09
N PHE A 76 34.78 -5.09 -52.12
CA PHE A 76 35.37 -3.75 -52.23
C PHE A 76 36.88 -3.90 -52.36
N GLU A 77 37.42 -3.40 -53.47
CA GLU A 77 38.86 -3.21 -53.67
C GLU A 77 39.31 -1.85 -53.15
N ASN A 78 40.60 -1.57 -53.25
CA ASN A 78 41.27 -0.41 -52.66
C ASN A 78 42.16 0.25 -53.71
N GLU A 79 41.96 1.52 -54.00
CA GLU A 79 42.90 2.30 -54.82
C GLU A 79 43.02 3.76 -54.35
N VAL A 80 44.14 4.38 -54.70
CA VAL A 80 44.61 5.68 -54.21
C VAL A 80 45.25 6.45 -55.37
N LEU A 81 44.93 7.75 -55.49
CA LEU A 81 45.55 8.68 -56.44
C LEU A 81 45.69 10.08 -55.79
N SER A 82 46.64 10.96 -56.13
CA SER A 82 48.07 10.82 -56.51
C SER A 82 48.62 12.21 -56.87
N THR A 83 49.77 12.65 -56.33
CA THR A 83 50.54 13.80 -56.88
C THR A 83 52.05 13.68 -56.56
N ASN A 84 52.80 13.12 -57.51
CA ASN A 84 53.95 13.69 -58.25
C ASN A 84 54.61 14.99 -57.67
N ASN A 85 55.92 15.25 -57.80
CA ASN A 85 56.91 14.64 -58.72
C ASN A 85 58.40 14.87 -58.34
N ASN A 86 59.27 14.22 -59.14
CA ASN A 86 60.70 14.49 -59.41
C ASN A 86 61.80 13.95 -58.48
N GLU A 87 62.86 13.48 -59.15
CA GLU A 87 64.16 12.99 -58.65
C GLU A 87 65.25 14.03 -59.00
N ASP A 88 66.41 14.03 -58.32
CA ASP A 88 67.68 13.66 -58.96
C ASP A 88 68.91 13.59 -58.01
N THR A 89 70.01 13.08 -58.56
CA THR A 89 71.21 12.45 -57.96
C THR A 89 72.25 13.28 -57.15
N GLU A 90 72.90 12.58 -56.20
CA GLU A 90 74.37 12.45 -55.97
C GLU A 90 75.25 13.29 -55.00
N SER A 91 76.17 12.53 -54.35
CA SER A 91 77.61 12.77 -54.05
C SER A 91 78.11 13.75 -52.94
N GLU A 92 78.26 13.17 -51.73
CA GLU A 92 79.48 13.05 -50.87
C GLU A 92 80.33 14.25 -50.30
N ILE A 93 80.83 14.01 -49.05
CA ILE A 93 82.14 14.46 -48.45
C ILE A 93 82.31 15.97 -48.05
N VAL A 94 82.89 16.38 -46.90
CA VAL A 94 83.08 15.78 -45.55
C VAL A 94 83.52 16.87 -44.52
N LYS A 95 83.02 16.83 -43.26
CA LYS A 95 83.46 17.58 -42.03
C LYS A 95 83.40 19.14 -42.09
N ASP A 96 83.08 19.89 -41.03
CA ASP A 96 83.50 19.76 -39.63
C ASP A 96 82.51 20.36 -38.58
N SER A 97 82.76 20.09 -37.29
CA SER A 97 82.39 20.85 -36.08
C SER A 97 80.91 20.95 -35.59
N LYS A 98 80.68 20.19 -34.50
CA LYS A 98 79.97 20.58 -33.25
C LYS A 98 78.42 20.52 -33.15
N ASN A 99 77.96 19.28 -32.95
CA ASN A 99 77.33 18.79 -31.69
C ASN A 99 75.88 19.20 -31.30
N GLN A 100 75.09 18.21 -30.82
CA GLN A 100 73.71 18.28 -30.26
C GLN A 100 72.64 18.87 -31.23
N LEU A 101 71.66 18.12 -31.73
CA LEU A 101 70.85 17.06 -31.11
C LEU A 101 70.42 15.96 -32.12
N SER A 102 69.98 14.82 -31.60
CA SER A 102 69.68 13.62 -32.37
C SER A 102 68.40 13.70 -33.22
N SER A 103 68.53 13.53 -34.53
CA SER A 103 67.43 13.04 -35.38
C SER A 103 67.26 11.53 -35.19
N SER A 104 66.02 11.09 -34.94
CA SER A 104 65.63 9.67 -35.02
C SER A 104 64.43 9.55 -35.95
N SER A 105 64.41 8.50 -36.77
CA SER A 105 63.48 8.38 -37.89
C SER A 105 62.05 8.07 -37.44
N LEU A 106 61.08 8.56 -38.22
CA LEU A 106 59.68 8.19 -38.11
C LEU A 106 59.49 6.72 -38.51
N GLN A 107 59.67 5.80 -37.57
CA GLN A 107 59.24 4.41 -37.74
C GLN A 107 57.71 4.36 -37.80
N ALA A 108 57.18 3.72 -38.86
CA ALA A 108 55.76 3.42 -38.94
C ALA A 108 55.37 2.45 -37.81
N SER A 109 54.55 2.91 -36.87
CA SER A 109 54.09 2.13 -35.71
C SER A 109 53.31 0.89 -36.16
N THR A 110 53.93 -0.29 -36.06
CA THR A 110 53.29 -1.56 -36.38
C THR A 110 52.36 -1.99 -35.26
N LYS A 111 51.08 -1.64 -35.39
CA LYS A 111 50.04 -1.86 -34.38
C LYS A 111 50.06 -3.29 -33.83
N THR A 112 50.11 -3.42 -32.50
CA THR A 112 50.21 -4.72 -31.84
C THR A 112 48.98 -5.59 -32.16
N LYS A 113 49.22 -6.81 -32.67
CA LYS A 113 48.15 -7.76 -33.03
C LYS A 113 47.29 -8.09 -31.79
N THR A 114 45.99 -8.30 -31.99
CA THR A 114 45.05 -8.66 -30.91
C THR A 114 44.25 -9.92 -31.24
N THR A 115 43.69 -10.55 -30.20
CA THR A 115 42.90 -11.78 -30.30
C THR A 115 41.62 -11.66 -29.47
N LEU A 116 40.47 -12.00 -30.05
CA LEU A 116 39.20 -12.19 -29.34
C LEU A 116 38.94 -13.67 -29.09
N LYS A 117 38.69 -14.06 -27.83
CA LYS A 117 38.38 -15.44 -27.44
C LYS A 117 37.06 -15.51 -26.67
N GLY A 118 36.08 -16.23 -27.22
CA GLY A 118 34.78 -16.45 -26.59
C GLY A 118 34.80 -17.55 -25.52
N SER A 119 33.87 -17.49 -24.55
CA SER A 119 33.82 -18.39 -23.39
C SER A 119 33.28 -19.81 -23.66
N GLY A 120 33.05 -20.18 -24.92
CA GLY A 120 32.58 -21.52 -25.31
C GLY A 120 31.54 -21.49 -26.43
N SER A 121 30.92 -22.64 -26.69
CA SER A 121 29.94 -22.87 -27.77
C SER A 121 28.50 -23.10 -27.28
N SER A 122 28.22 -22.96 -25.97
CA SER A 122 26.84 -22.95 -25.46
C SER A 122 26.65 -22.02 -24.26
N VAL A 123 25.39 -21.63 -24.02
CA VAL A 123 24.95 -20.78 -22.90
C VAL A 123 23.50 -21.13 -22.53
N TYR A 124 23.02 -20.71 -21.35
CA TYR A 124 21.59 -20.78 -20.99
C TYR A 124 20.90 -19.44 -21.28
N ARG A 125 19.62 -19.45 -21.72
CA ARG A 125 18.84 -18.20 -21.93
C ARG A 125 18.82 -17.36 -20.65
N GLY A 126 19.19 -16.09 -20.78
CA GLY A 126 19.31 -15.13 -19.68
C GLY A 126 20.71 -15.00 -19.08
N ASN A 127 21.64 -15.91 -19.38
CA ASN A 127 23.02 -15.84 -18.88
C ASN A 127 23.93 -15.00 -19.80
N PRO A 128 25.00 -14.38 -19.26
CA PRO A 128 26.04 -13.73 -20.05
C PRO A 128 26.83 -14.73 -20.89
N TYR A 129 27.11 -14.33 -22.14
CA TYR A 129 28.24 -14.80 -22.92
C TYR A 129 29.42 -13.83 -22.74
N TYR A 130 30.65 -14.35 -22.68
CA TYR A 130 31.85 -13.56 -22.43
C TYR A 130 32.85 -13.68 -23.59
N VAL A 131 33.56 -12.60 -23.88
CA VAL A 131 34.67 -12.56 -24.84
C VAL A 131 35.84 -11.82 -24.21
N THR A 132 36.99 -12.47 -24.14
CA THR A 132 38.26 -11.87 -23.70
C THR A 132 38.99 -11.28 -24.90
N LEU A 133 39.53 -10.08 -24.75
CA LEU A 133 40.47 -9.43 -25.69
C LEU A 133 41.88 -9.42 -25.10
N THR A 134 42.85 -9.95 -25.83
CA THR A 134 44.29 -9.86 -25.51
C THR A 134 45.09 -9.27 -26.66
N ASP A 135 46.30 -8.79 -26.37
CA ASP A 135 47.33 -8.59 -27.39
C ASP A 135 48.05 -9.90 -27.76
N SER A 136 49.04 -9.81 -28.65
CA SER A 136 49.88 -10.91 -29.13
C SER A 136 50.71 -11.58 -28.03
N ASN A 137 50.94 -10.90 -26.92
CA ASN A 137 51.73 -11.38 -25.80
C ASN A 137 50.84 -12.00 -24.71
N GLY A 138 49.53 -12.13 -24.98
CA GLY A 138 48.53 -12.65 -24.05
C GLY A 138 48.10 -11.66 -22.97
N LYS A 139 48.57 -10.41 -22.99
CA LYS A 139 48.18 -9.38 -22.02
C LYS A 139 46.75 -8.95 -22.30
N VAL A 140 45.92 -8.96 -21.26
CA VAL A 140 44.50 -8.58 -21.33
C VAL A 140 44.34 -7.08 -21.59
N LEU A 141 43.44 -6.72 -22.51
CA LEU A 141 43.22 -5.34 -22.92
C LEU A 141 41.93 -4.80 -22.30
N ALA A 142 42.07 -4.08 -21.19
CA ALA A 142 40.98 -3.43 -20.47
C ALA A 142 40.49 -2.14 -21.16
N SER A 143 39.28 -1.70 -20.83
CA SER A 143 38.64 -0.46 -21.31
C SER A 143 38.46 -0.36 -22.84
N GLN A 144 38.53 -1.47 -23.56
CA GLN A 144 38.42 -1.54 -25.02
C GLN A 144 36.98 -1.79 -25.48
N LYS A 145 36.56 -1.17 -26.59
CA LYS A 145 35.22 -1.35 -27.18
C LYS A 145 35.19 -2.58 -28.09
N VAL A 146 34.48 -3.63 -27.68
CA VAL A 146 34.19 -4.83 -28.49
C VAL A 146 32.72 -4.81 -28.90
N THR A 147 32.44 -4.95 -30.20
CA THR A 147 31.08 -4.97 -30.76
C THR A 147 30.65 -6.39 -31.07
N PHE A 148 29.54 -6.81 -30.46
CA PHE A 148 28.88 -8.09 -30.69
C PHE A 148 27.78 -7.91 -31.74
N ASN A 149 27.87 -8.56 -32.89
CA ASN A 149 26.76 -8.70 -33.82
C ASN A 149 25.95 -9.96 -33.48
N ILE A 150 24.67 -9.78 -33.18
CA ILE A 150 23.72 -10.85 -32.85
C ILE A 150 22.48 -10.64 -33.71
N LEU A 151 22.20 -11.58 -34.62
CA LEU A 151 21.09 -11.50 -35.59
C LEU A 151 21.09 -10.18 -36.39
N GLY A 152 22.26 -9.77 -36.89
CA GLY A 152 22.44 -8.54 -37.66
C GLY A 152 22.58 -7.27 -36.81
N LYS A 153 22.09 -7.26 -35.57
CA LYS A 153 22.14 -6.08 -34.68
C LYS A 153 23.45 -6.00 -33.88
N ASN A 154 24.08 -4.83 -33.91
CA ASN A 154 25.33 -4.54 -33.22
C ASN A 154 25.12 -4.08 -31.77
N TYR A 155 25.92 -4.60 -30.85
CA TYR A 155 25.94 -4.27 -29.42
C TYR A 155 27.38 -4.06 -28.94
N THR A 156 27.81 -2.81 -28.77
CA THR A 156 29.14 -2.52 -28.22
C THR A 156 29.17 -2.70 -26.70
N ARG A 157 30.28 -3.25 -26.20
CA ARG A 157 30.58 -3.47 -24.78
C ARG A 157 32.03 -3.10 -24.51
N THR A 158 32.28 -2.53 -23.34
CA THR A 158 33.65 -2.22 -22.89
C THR A 158 34.22 -3.44 -22.15
N THR A 159 35.50 -3.76 -22.36
CA THR A 159 36.19 -4.80 -21.60
C THR A 159 36.50 -4.35 -20.16
N ASP A 160 36.34 -5.26 -19.21
CA ASP A 160 36.69 -5.04 -17.80
C ASP A 160 38.22 -5.06 -17.55
N SER A 161 38.65 -4.96 -16.29
CA SER A 161 40.07 -5.03 -15.90
C SER A 161 40.75 -6.37 -16.17
N LYS A 162 40.01 -7.39 -16.59
CA LYS A 162 40.51 -8.70 -17.05
C LYS A 162 40.42 -8.85 -18.57
N GLY A 163 40.16 -7.77 -19.30
CA GLY A 163 40.00 -7.77 -20.75
C GLY A 163 38.69 -8.42 -21.22
N VAL A 164 37.70 -8.62 -20.35
CA VAL A 164 36.47 -9.35 -20.67
C VAL A 164 35.32 -8.39 -20.97
N ALA A 165 34.76 -8.49 -22.18
CA ALA A 165 33.47 -7.91 -22.53
C ALA A 165 32.37 -8.99 -22.41
N SER A 166 31.15 -8.61 -22.02
CA SER A 166 30.05 -9.57 -21.85
C SER A 166 28.67 -9.05 -22.23
N ILE A 167 27.78 -9.97 -22.60
CA ILE A 167 26.40 -9.68 -23.01
C ILE A 167 25.45 -10.83 -22.66
N ASN A 168 24.30 -10.52 -22.05
CA ASN A 168 23.28 -11.52 -21.73
C ASN A 168 22.57 -12.02 -22.99
N ILE A 169 22.47 -13.34 -23.14
CA ILE A 169 21.85 -13.98 -24.31
C ILE A 169 20.40 -14.35 -23.98
N ASN A 170 19.48 -13.45 -24.33
CA ASN A 170 18.03 -13.62 -24.11
C ASN A 170 17.31 -14.29 -25.32
N LEU A 171 18.06 -14.95 -26.20
CA LEU A 171 17.51 -15.61 -27.39
C LEU A 171 16.71 -16.87 -27.01
N ALA A 172 15.77 -17.28 -27.86
CA ALA A 172 15.06 -18.55 -27.71
C ALA A 172 16.03 -19.76 -27.75
N LYS A 173 15.55 -20.95 -27.38
CA LYS A 173 16.35 -22.19 -27.48
C LYS A 173 16.68 -22.48 -28.95
N GLY A 174 17.95 -22.45 -29.33
CA GLY A 174 18.39 -22.60 -30.72
C GLY A 174 19.90 -22.58 -30.90
N LYS A 175 20.36 -22.56 -32.16
CA LYS A 175 21.75 -22.31 -32.55
C LYS A 175 21.83 -20.97 -33.27
N TYR A 176 22.82 -20.15 -32.93
CA TYR A 176 23.00 -18.80 -33.46
C TYR A 176 24.47 -18.57 -33.81
N ASN A 177 24.77 -17.84 -34.88
CA ASN A 177 26.11 -17.29 -35.06
C ASN A 177 26.20 -15.92 -34.37
N ILE A 178 27.22 -15.73 -33.54
CA ILE A 178 27.58 -14.42 -32.96
C ILE A 178 28.94 -14.04 -33.51
N ALA A 179 29.01 -12.91 -34.20
CA ALA A 179 30.28 -12.30 -34.61
C ALA A 179 30.68 -11.24 -33.59
N CYS A 180 31.97 -11.14 -33.27
CA CYS A 180 32.53 -10.15 -32.37
C CYS A 180 33.68 -9.42 -33.08
N LEU A 181 33.70 -8.10 -33.00
CA LEU A 181 34.68 -7.23 -33.64
C LEU A 181 35.30 -6.27 -32.63
N TYR A 182 36.63 -6.23 -32.58
CA TYR A 182 37.42 -5.14 -32.02
C TYR A 182 38.02 -4.36 -33.18
N ALA A 183 37.70 -3.07 -33.30
CA ALA A 183 38.11 -2.24 -34.43
C ALA A 183 39.59 -1.83 -34.39
N GLY A 184 40.31 -2.12 -33.29
CA GLY A 184 41.64 -1.59 -33.04
C GLY A 184 41.63 -0.19 -32.42
N THR A 185 42.82 0.36 -32.24
CA THR A 185 43.10 1.74 -31.84
C THR A 185 44.32 2.26 -32.62
N GLU A 186 44.95 3.34 -32.19
CA GLU A 186 46.27 3.76 -32.68
C GLU A 186 47.35 2.69 -32.42
N ASN A 187 47.35 2.08 -31.23
CA ASN A 187 48.40 1.17 -30.77
C ASN A 187 48.09 -0.33 -31.02
N TYR A 188 46.82 -0.69 -31.17
CA TYR A 188 46.37 -2.09 -31.29
C TYR A 188 45.65 -2.34 -32.62
N ALA A 189 45.98 -3.44 -33.29
CA ALA A 189 45.31 -3.86 -34.51
C ALA A 189 43.91 -4.43 -34.24
N SER A 190 43.03 -4.35 -35.24
CA SER A 190 41.69 -4.93 -35.20
C SER A 190 41.72 -6.46 -35.10
N SER A 191 40.70 -7.06 -34.49
CA SER A 191 40.51 -8.52 -34.48
C SER A 191 39.03 -8.90 -34.51
N LYS A 192 38.74 -10.09 -35.07
CA LYS A 192 37.39 -10.62 -35.24
C LYS A 192 37.28 -12.07 -34.79
N LEU A 193 36.09 -12.44 -34.31
CA LEU A 193 35.72 -13.78 -33.85
C LEU A 193 34.31 -14.11 -34.36
N SER A 194 34.03 -15.36 -34.70
CA SER A 194 32.67 -15.85 -34.99
C SER A 194 32.42 -17.14 -34.22
N VAL A 195 31.25 -17.27 -33.59
CA VAL A 195 30.91 -18.40 -32.72
C VAL A 195 29.51 -18.93 -33.03
N ALA A 196 29.43 -20.21 -33.38
CA ALA A 196 28.18 -20.96 -33.39
C ALA A 196 27.75 -21.30 -31.95
N LEU A 197 26.96 -20.42 -31.33
CA LEU A 197 26.50 -20.51 -29.95
C LEU A 197 25.17 -21.26 -29.86
N THR A 198 25.12 -22.31 -29.05
CA THR A 198 23.89 -23.05 -28.72
C THR A 198 23.25 -22.50 -27.45
N VAL A 199 22.03 -21.98 -27.54
CA VAL A 199 21.27 -21.46 -26.40
C VAL A 199 20.34 -22.55 -25.87
N ASN A 200 20.52 -22.89 -24.60
CA ASN A 200 19.79 -23.93 -23.88
C ASN A 200 18.82 -23.35 -22.84
N LEU A 201 17.84 -24.15 -22.43
CA LEU A 201 17.00 -23.86 -21.26
C LEU A 201 17.50 -24.68 -20.07
N MET A 202 17.47 -24.10 -18.88
CA MET A 202 17.96 -24.76 -17.68
C MET A 202 16.93 -25.80 -17.19
N SER A 203 17.38 -26.98 -16.79
CA SER A 203 16.50 -28.00 -16.22
C SER A 203 15.90 -27.54 -14.88
N THR A 204 14.81 -28.18 -14.45
CA THR A 204 14.21 -27.91 -13.13
C THR A 204 13.85 -29.21 -12.41
N LYS A 205 13.74 -29.13 -11.09
CA LYS A 205 13.40 -30.25 -10.21
C LYS A 205 12.37 -29.80 -9.18
N ILE A 206 11.30 -30.58 -9.00
CA ILE A 206 10.39 -30.42 -7.86
C ILE A 206 10.72 -31.51 -6.83
N ASN A 207 11.02 -31.09 -5.61
CA ASN A 207 11.19 -31.98 -4.46
C ASN A 207 9.93 -31.89 -3.59
N THR A 208 9.33 -33.02 -3.23
CA THR A 208 8.15 -33.03 -2.34
C THR A 208 8.55 -32.91 -0.87
N GLY A 209 7.61 -32.48 -0.02
CA GLY A 209 7.72 -32.69 1.42
C GLY A 209 7.70 -34.17 1.81
N GLY A 210 7.69 -34.44 3.12
CA GLY A 210 7.66 -35.81 3.65
C GLY A 210 6.41 -36.62 3.28
N SER A 211 6.39 -37.90 3.64
CA SER A 211 5.28 -38.83 3.39
C SER A 211 4.05 -38.62 4.28
N THR A 212 4.07 -37.63 5.18
CA THR A 212 2.97 -37.35 6.13
C THR A 212 2.71 -35.86 6.29
N VAL A 213 1.47 -35.52 6.68
CA VAL A 213 1.04 -34.14 6.97
C VAL A 213 -0.03 -34.14 8.06
N LYS A 214 0.00 -33.21 9.01
CA LYS A 214 -1.08 -33.09 10.01
C LYS A 214 -2.28 -32.37 9.40
N LYS A 215 -3.51 -32.79 9.76
CA LYS A 215 -4.75 -32.10 9.37
C LYS A 215 -4.67 -30.61 9.74
N GLY A 216 -4.93 -29.74 8.76
CA GLY A 216 -4.88 -28.28 8.89
C GLY A 216 -3.53 -27.66 8.54
N ASN A 217 -2.43 -28.43 8.58
CA ASN A 217 -1.10 -27.94 8.26
C ASN A 217 -0.87 -27.89 6.74
N ALA A 218 0.06 -27.04 6.31
CA ALA A 218 0.50 -26.98 4.92
C ALA A 218 1.33 -28.21 4.53
N TYR A 219 1.00 -28.81 3.39
CA TYR A 219 1.95 -29.60 2.60
C TYR A 219 2.71 -28.67 1.66
N SER A 220 3.99 -28.92 1.47
CA SER A 220 4.89 -28.07 0.68
C SER A 220 5.66 -28.89 -0.35
N VAL A 221 5.99 -28.27 -1.48
CA VAL A 221 6.95 -28.77 -2.47
C VAL A 221 7.91 -27.64 -2.84
N THR A 222 9.16 -27.97 -3.18
CA THR A 222 10.21 -27.00 -3.50
C THR A 222 10.66 -27.17 -4.94
N LEU A 223 10.52 -26.12 -5.76
CA LEU A 223 11.04 -26.04 -7.12
C LEU A 223 12.45 -25.42 -7.12
N THR A 224 13.40 -26.12 -7.74
CA THR A 224 14.75 -25.63 -8.02
C THR A 224 15.06 -25.72 -9.50
N ASP A 225 16.08 -25.00 -9.95
CA ASP A 225 16.76 -25.32 -11.20
C ASP A 225 17.65 -26.57 -11.07
N GLY A 226 18.28 -26.97 -12.16
CA GLY A 226 19.20 -28.10 -12.25
C GLY A 226 20.46 -27.97 -11.38
N ASN A 227 20.82 -26.75 -10.96
CA ASN A 227 21.93 -26.48 -10.05
C ASN A 227 21.47 -26.49 -8.57
N GLY A 228 20.20 -26.79 -8.29
CA GLY A 228 19.62 -26.79 -6.95
C GLY A 228 19.25 -25.41 -6.40
N LYS A 229 19.40 -24.33 -7.19
CA LYS A 229 19.01 -22.98 -6.77
C LYS A 229 17.49 -22.85 -6.79
N ALA A 230 16.94 -22.27 -5.73
CA ALA A 230 15.50 -22.07 -5.56
C ALA A 230 14.89 -21.17 -6.64
N LEU A 231 13.80 -21.60 -7.27
CA LEU A 231 13.07 -20.83 -8.27
C LEU A 231 11.84 -20.18 -7.67
N SER A 232 11.97 -18.89 -7.33
CA SER A 232 10.88 -18.08 -6.80
C SER A 232 9.92 -17.56 -7.86
N SER A 233 8.71 -17.16 -7.43
CA SER A 233 7.65 -16.58 -8.26
C SER A 233 7.11 -17.49 -9.38
N GLN A 234 7.41 -18.79 -9.36
CA GLN A 234 7.00 -19.76 -10.37
C GLN A 234 5.64 -20.40 -10.04
N LYS A 235 4.82 -20.62 -11.07
CA LYS A 235 3.51 -21.28 -10.94
C LYS A 235 3.66 -22.80 -10.95
N VAL A 236 3.56 -23.44 -9.78
CA VAL A 236 3.51 -24.90 -9.60
C VAL A 236 2.06 -25.34 -9.40
N THR A 237 1.60 -26.33 -10.14
CA THR A 237 0.26 -26.92 -9.98
C THR A 237 0.32 -28.19 -9.16
N LEU A 238 -0.46 -28.23 -8.08
CA LEU A 238 -0.59 -29.37 -7.18
C LEU A 238 -1.92 -30.08 -7.48
N ASN A 239 -1.89 -31.27 -8.07
CA ASN A 239 -3.06 -32.14 -8.15
C ASN A 239 -3.22 -32.92 -6.84
N ILE A 240 -4.39 -32.84 -6.24
CA ILE A 240 -4.76 -33.57 -5.02
C ILE A 240 -6.14 -34.17 -5.24
N LEU A 241 -6.22 -35.51 -5.23
CA LEU A 241 -7.46 -36.27 -5.48
C LEU A 241 -8.18 -35.82 -6.78
N GLY A 242 -7.42 -35.70 -7.87
CA GLY A 242 -7.92 -35.27 -9.19
C GLY A 242 -8.06 -33.76 -9.36
N LYS A 243 -8.16 -32.97 -8.28
CA LYS A 243 -8.35 -31.51 -8.36
C LYS A 243 -7.02 -30.76 -8.37
N ASN A 244 -6.85 -29.88 -9.37
CA ASN A 244 -5.68 -29.01 -9.53
C ASN A 244 -5.75 -27.76 -8.63
N TYR A 245 -4.61 -27.42 -8.01
CA TYR A 245 -4.41 -26.21 -7.22
C TYR A 245 -3.08 -25.55 -7.61
N THR A 246 -3.12 -24.49 -8.42
CA THR A 246 -1.91 -23.71 -8.74
C THR A 246 -1.47 -22.85 -7.55
N ARG A 247 -0.16 -22.80 -7.32
CA ARG A 247 0.51 -22.06 -6.24
C ARG A 247 1.77 -21.39 -6.80
N THR A 248 2.03 -20.17 -6.35
CA THR A 248 3.27 -19.45 -6.66
C THR A 248 4.34 -19.83 -5.63
N THR A 249 5.57 -20.06 -6.07
CA THR A 249 6.69 -20.34 -5.17
C THR A 249 7.20 -19.08 -4.45
N ASP A 250 7.57 -19.22 -3.18
CA ASP A 250 8.19 -18.16 -2.38
C ASP A 250 9.68 -17.93 -2.74
N SER A 251 10.37 -17.06 -2.01
CA SER A 251 11.80 -16.77 -2.21
C SER A 251 12.73 -17.97 -1.97
N LYS A 252 12.24 -19.05 -1.36
CA LYS A 252 12.94 -20.33 -1.16
C LYS A 252 12.49 -21.41 -2.15
N GLY A 253 11.71 -21.03 -3.17
CA GLY A 253 11.20 -21.96 -4.19
C GLY A 253 10.02 -22.81 -3.70
N VAL A 254 9.43 -22.50 -2.54
CA VAL A 254 8.43 -23.35 -1.88
C VAL A 254 7.02 -22.94 -2.30
N ALA A 255 6.26 -23.91 -2.83
CA ALA A 255 4.82 -23.81 -3.08
C ALA A 255 4.05 -24.71 -2.10
N SER A 256 2.98 -24.21 -1.48
CA SER A 256 2.32 -24.92 -0.37
C SER A 256 0.78 -24.82 -0.33
N ILE A 257 0.14 -25.77 0.34
CA ILE A 257 -1.33 -25.88 0.46
C ILE A 257 -1.76 -26.60 1.75
N ALA A 258 -2.73 -26.04 2.48
CA ALA A 258 -3.27 -26.64 3.71
C ALA A 258 -4.07 -27.92 3.44
N ILE A 259 -3.72 -29.03 4.09
CA ILE A 259 -4.37 -30.33 3.91
C ILE A 259 -5.44 -30.53 4.97
N ASN A 260 -6.70 -30.27 4.60
CA ASN A 260 -7.86 -30.31 5.48
C ASN A 260 -8.62 -31.66 5.48
N LEU A 261 -8.07 -32.69 4.85
CA LEU A 261 -8.64 -34.05 4.79
C LEU A 261 -8.77 -34.71 6.19
N ALA A 262 -9.45 -35.86 6.27
CA ALA A 262 -9.57 -36.61 7.51
C ALA A 262 -8.24 -37.30 7.91
N ALA A 263 -7.95 -37.38 9.21
CA ALA A 263 -6.81 -38.15 9.71
C ALA A 263 -6.95 -39.64 9.34
N GLY A 264 -5.82 -40.30 9.08
CA GLY A 264 -5.74 -41.66 8.55
C GLY A 264 -5.82 -41.74 7.02
N LYS A 265 -6.38 -40.73 6.33
CA LYS A 265 -6.51 -40.77 4.85
C LYS A 265 -5.13 -40.72 4.18
N LYS A 266 -4.90 -41.66 3.26
CA LYS A 266 -3.78 -41.64 2.30
C LYS A 266 -4.26 -41.06 0.97
N PHE A 267 -3.42 -40.31 0.27
CA PHE A 267 -3.69 -39.78 -1.07
C PHE A 267 -2.40 -39.53 -1.85
N THR A 268 -2.46 -39.60 -3.17
CA THR A 268 -1.37 -39.15 -4.04
C THR A 268 -1.49 -37.64 -4.27
N LEU A 269 -0.37 -36.93 -4.11
CA LEU A 269 -0.20 -35.55 -4.54
C LEU A 269 0.77 -35.55 -5.72
N THR A 270 0.38 -34.92 -6.83
CA THR A 270 1.24 -34.74 -8.01
C THR A 270 1.52 -33.25 -8.18
N ALA A 271 2.78 -32.84 -8.11
CA ALA A 271 3.21 -31.47 -8.36
C ALA A 271 3.82 -31.36 -9.77
N SER A 272 3.47 -30.30 -10.50
CA SER A 272 3.97 -30.02 -11.85
C SER A 272 4.28 -28.54 -12.07
N TYR A 273 5.38 -28.29 -12.78
CA TYR A 273 5.80 -26.98 -13.27
C TYR A 273 5.87 -27.06 -14.79
N ALA A 274 5.20 -26.13 -15.47
CA ALA A 274 5.06 -26.15 -16.93
C ALA A 274 6.31 -25.70 -17.70
N GLY A 275 7.33 -25.18 -17.00
CA GLY A 275 8.44 -24.47 -17.61
C GLY A 275 8.17 -22.96 -17.70
N SER A 276 9.13 -22.24 -18.28
CA SER A 276 9.06 -20.83 -18.68
C SER A 276 10.15 -20.56 -19.73
N ALA A 277 10.25 -19.33 -20.26
CA ALA A 277 11.22 -18.98 -21.30
C ALA A 277 12.67 -19.44 -21.00
N ASN A 278 13.11 -19.39 -19.73
CA ASN A 278 14.47 -19.78 -19.32
C ASN A 278 14.58 -21.23 -18.79
N TYR A 279 13.46 -21.91 -18.50
CA TYR A 279 13.42 -23.12 -17.66
C TYR A 279 12.54 -24.24 -18.22
N LEU A 280 13.06 -25.47 -18.24
CA LEU A 280 12.29 -26.65 -18.64
C LEU A 280 11.22 -27.04 -17.59
N SER A 281 10.17 -27.71 -18.07
CA SER A 281 9.12 -28.30 -17.23
C SER A 281 9.63 -29.42 -16.33
N SER A 282 8.98 -29.64 -15.18
CA SER A 282 9.24 -30.77 -14.30
C SER A 282 7.98 -31.25 -13.55
N LYS A 283 7.97 -32.51 -13.11
CA LYS A 283 6.82 -33.16 -12.47
C LYS A 283 7.29 -34.20 -11.47
N VAL A 284 6.57 -34.34 -10.35
CA VAL A 284 6.84 -35.32 -9.29
C VAL A 284 5.51 -35.76 -8.64
N SER A 285 5.46 -36.97 -8.09
CA SER A 285 4.32 -37.47 -7.32
C SER A 285 4.79 -38.08 -6.00
N ALA A 286 4.02 -37.89 -4.92
CA ALA A 286 4.26 -38.52 -3.63
C ALA A 286 2.95 -38.98 -2.98
N THR A 287 3.01 -40.10 -2.25
CA THR A 287 1.89 -40.58 -1.43
C THR A 287 1.98 -39.98 -0.04
N VAL A 288 0.93 -39.25 0.36
CA VAL A 288 0.86 -38.48 1.60
C VAL A 288 -0.18 -39.09 2.53
N THR A 289 0.20 -39.36 3.79
CA THR A 289 -0.69 -39.85 4.85
C THR A 289 -1.05 -38.73 5.83
N VAL A 290 -2.34 -38.51 6.07
CA VAL A 290 -2.81 -37.44 6.95
C VAL A 290 -2.80 -37.90 8.41
N GLN A 291 -2.05 -37.19 9.27
CA GLN A 291 -2.02 -37.37 10.71
C GLN A 291 -3.05 -36.49 11.42
N LYS A 292 -3.38 -36.82 12.69
CA LYS A 292 -4.24 -35.97 13.53
C LYS A 292 -3.63 -34.57 13.70
N GLY A 293 -4.46 -33.54 13.54
CA GLY A 293 -4.05 -32.14 13.76
C GLY A 293 -3.66 -31.88 15.21
N ASP A 294 -2.71 -30.98 15.43
CA ASP A 294 -2.40 -30.49 16.77
C ASP A 294 -3.53 -29.57 17.29
N THR A 295 -3.63 -29.40 18.60
CA THR A 295 -4.56 -28.44 19.23
C THR A 295 -3.91 -27.68 20.38
N SER A 296 -4.45 -26.53 20.73
CA SER A 296 -4.06 -25.75 21.92
C SER A 296 -5.26 -25.06 22.54
N ILE A 297 -5.19 -24.80 23.86
CA ILE A 297 -6.26 -24.14 24.62
C ILE A 297 -5.74 -22.81 25.17
N LYS A 298 -6.44 -21.71 24.85
CA LYS A 298 -6.06 -20.35 25.21
C LYS A 298 -7.03 -19.77 26.25
N PRO A 299 -6.60 -19.49 27.50
CA PRO A 299 -7.43 -18.80 28.50
C PRO A 299 -7.69 -17.34 28.13
N SER A 300 -8.81 -16.77 28.60
CA SER A 300 -9.21 -15.39 28.31
C SER A 300 -8.45 -14.30 29.10
N GLY A 301 -7.56 -14.66 30.02
CA GLY A 301 -6.78 -13.72 30.84
C GLY A 301 -6.28 -14.35 32.15
N THR A 302 -5.70 -13.56 33.06
CA THR A 302 -5.20 -14.03 34.37
C THR A 302 -5.95 -13.47 35.58
N SER A 303 -6.99 -12.66 35.35
CA SER A 303 -7.91 -12.17 36.38
C SER A 303 -9.37 -12.17 35.91
N ILE A 304 -10.31 -12.20 36.85
CA ILE A 304 -11.76 -12.08 36.59
C ILE A 304 -12.47 -11.45 37.79
N VAL A 305 -13.58 -10.74 37.55
CA VAL A 305 -14.48 -10.28 38.61
C VAL A 305 -15.42 -11.44 39.00
N LYS A 306 -15.62 -11.67 40.31
CA LYS A 306 -16.57 -12.66 40.84
C LYS A 306 -17.96 -12.43 40.22
N GLY A 307 -18.56 -13.50 39.70
CA GLY A 307 -19.84 -13.48 38.98
C GLY A 307 -19.70 -13.54 37.45
N ASN A 308 -18.59 -13.07 36.89
CA ASN A 308 -18.43 -13.02 35.43
C ASN A 308 -18.08 -14.39 34.83
N SER A 309 -18.45 -14.58 33.57
CA SER A 309 -17.99 -15.73 32.77
C SER A 309 -16.52 -15.56 32.38
N TYR A 310 -15.74 -16.59 32.70
CA TYR A 310 -14.37 -16.79 32.24
C TYR A 310 -14.35 -17.83 31.12
N SER A 311 -13.43 -17.73 30.16
CA SER A 311 -13.48 -18.58 28.96
C SER A 311 -12.13 -19.12 28.50
N PHE A 312 -12.21 -20.21 27.75
CA PHE A 312 -11.10 -20.90 27.12
C PHE A 312 -11.42 -21.14 25.64
N THR A 313 -10.49 -20.81 24.75
CA THR A 313 -10.62 -21.05 23.31
C THR A 313 -9.78 -22.24 22.90
N LEU A 314 -10.41 -23.33 22.48
CA LEU A 314 -9.76 -24.47 21.84
C LEU A 314 -9.55 -24.15 20.35
N VAL A 315 -8.29 -24.22 19.89
CA VAL A 315 -7.92 -24.02 18.49
C VAL A 315 -7.08 -25.18 17.96
N ASP A 316 -7.08 -25.38 16.64
CA ASP A 316 -6.15 -26.29 15.97
C ASP A 316 -4.76 -25.66 15.74
N GLY A 317 -3.84 -26.43 15.15
CA GLY A 317 -2.48 -26.00 14.80
C GLY A 317 -2.39 -24.83 13.80
N SER A 318 -3.48 -24.46 13.12
CA SER A 318 -3.56 -23.23 12.31
C SER A 318 -4.04 -22.01 13.10
N GLY A 319 -4.48 -22.21 14.35
CA GLY A 319 -5.08 -21.19 15.19
C GLY A 319 -6.60 -21.04 15.01
N LYS A 320 -7.24 -21.87 14.18
CA LYS A 320 -8.70 -21.85 13.95
C LYS A 320 -9.44 -22.47 15.14
N GLY A 321 -10.51 -21.81 15.60
CA GLY A 321 -11.39 -22.31 16.64
C GLY A 321 -12.05 -23.66 16.28
N LEU A 322 -11.98 -24.63 17.20
CA LEU A 322 -12.61 -25.95 17.03
C LEU A 322 -13.97 -25.98 17.71
N ALA A 323 -15.02 -25.84 16.90
CA ALA A 323 -16.40 -25.84 17.35
C ALA A 323 -16.93 -27.23 17.76
N ASN A 324 -17.96 -27.24 18.61
CA ASN A 324 -18.71 -28.41 19.06
C ASN A 324 -17.86 -29.50 19.73
N GLN A 325 -16.69 -29.14 20.27
CA GLN A 325 -15.81 -30.05 21.00
C GLN A 325 -16.15 -30.02 22.49
N LYS A 326 -16.20 -31.19 23.13
CA LYS A 326 -16.31 -31.30 24.59
C LYS A 326 -14.94 -31.07 25.23
N VAL A 327 -14.86 -30.11 26.13
CA VAL A 327 -13.70 -29.83 27.00
C VAL A 327 -14.09 -30.02 28.46
N ALA A 328 -13.11 -30.32 29.31
CA ALA A 328 -13.27 -30.43 30.75
C ALA A 328 -12.52 -29.28 31.44
N ILE A 329 -13.24 -28.45 32.20
CA ILE A 329 -12.68 -27.37 33.01
C ILE A 329 -12.65 -27.84 34.47
N LYS A 330 -11.46 -28.05 35.04
CA LYS A 330 -11.25 -28.44 36.45
C LYS A 330 -10.91 -27.20 37.28
N ILE A 331 -11.75 -26.89 38.27
CA ILE A 331 -11.62 -25.75 39.19
C ILE A 331 -11.54 -26.32 40.60
N SER A 332 -10.45 -26.07 41.34
CA SER A 332 -10.28 -26.52 42.73
C SER A 332 -10.68 -28.00 42.97
N GLY A 333 -10.21 -28.89 42.09
CA GLY A 333 -10.54 -30.32 42.14
C GLY A 333 -11.79 -30.75 41.37
N LYS A 334 -12.84 -29.91 41.29
CA LYS A 334 -14.11 -30.26 40.64
C LYS A 334 -14.09 -30.00 39.13
N SER A 335 -14.47 -31.01 38.34
CA SER A 335 -14.53 -30.93 36.87
C SER A 335 -15.91 -30.53 36.36
N TYR A 336 -15.94 -29.71 35.32
CA TYR A 336 -17.12 -29.25 34.61
C TYR A 336 -16.95 -29.48 33.10
N SER A 337 -17.83 -30.27 32.48
CA SER A 337 -17.83 -30.40 31.02
C SER A 337 -18.45 -29.16 30.37
N ARG A 338 -17.89 -28.72 29.23
CA ARG A 338 -18.42 -27.65 28.38
C ARG A 338 -18.22 -28.01 26.92
N THR A 339 -19.14 -27.58 26.07
CA THR A 339 -19.00 -27.68 24.61
C THR A 339 -18.52 -26.33 24.06
N THR A 340 -17.58 -26.35 23.11
CA THR A 340 -17.11 -25.13 22.45
C THR A 340 -18.11 -24.61 21.42
N ASN A 341 -18.29 -23.28 21.35
CA ASN A 341 -19.12 -22.64 20.33
C ASN A 341 -18.44 -22.59 18.94
N SER A 342 -19.08 -21.96 17.96
CA SER A 342 -18.57 -21.78 16.58
C SER A 342 -17.15 -21.20 16.49
N ASN A 343 -16.73 -20.38 17.46
CA ASN A 343 -15.40 -19.77 17.54
C ASN A 343 -14.39 -20.59 18.36
N GLY A 344 -14.74 -21.83 18.76
CA GLY A 344 -13.92 -22.68 19.62
C GLY A 344 -13.95 -22.30 21.10
N VAL A 345 -14.84 -21.40 21.53
CA VAL A 345 -14.87 -20.87 22.91
C VAL A 345 -15.79 -21.68 23.81
N ALA A 346 -15.29 -22.11 24.97
CA ALA A 346 -16.06 -22.68 26.08
C ALA A 346 -15.96 -21.76 27.30
N SER A 347 -17.07 -21.56 28.02
CA SER A 347 -17.17 -20.57 29.11
C SER A 347 -17.78 -21.15 30.40
N ILE A 348 -17.41 -20.55 31.53
CA ILE A 348 -17.95 -20.89 32.86
C ILE A 348 -17.94 -19.67 33.79
N ALA A 349 -19.03 -19.46 34.55
CA ALA A 349 -19.12 -18.39 35.54
C ALA A 349 -18.21 -18.66 36.75
N ILE A 350 -17.44 -17.66 37.19
CA ILE A 350 -16.50 -17.78 38.30
C ILE A 350 -17.10 -17.13 39.56
N ASN A 351 -17.78 -17.95 40.38
CA ASN A 351 -18.40 -17.54 41.64
C ASN A 351 -17.51 -17.79 42.88
N LEU A 352 -16.20 -17.93 42.66
CA LEU A 352 -15.19 -18.18 43.69
C LEU A 352 -14.97 -16.95 44.60
N ALA A 353 -14.27 -17.13 45.72
CA ALA A 353 -14.00 -16.02 46.64
C ALA A 353 -12.96 -15.05 46.07
N ALA A 354 -13.21 -13.75 46.17
CA ALA A 354 -12.27 -12.73 45.74
C ALA A 354 -11.04 -12.64 46.65
N GLY A 355 -9.97 -12.01 46.15
CA GLY A 355 -8.69 -11.86 46.85
C GLY A 355 -7.79 -13.11 46.80
N LYS A 356 -8.27 -14.22 46.23
CA LYS A 356 -7.53 -15.48 46.10
C LYS A 356 -7.17 -15.78 44.64
N LYS A 357 -6.11 -16.56 44.47
CA LYS A 357 -5.71 -17.16 43.17
C LYS A 357 -6.17 -18.62 43.13
N TYR A 358 -6.66 -19.05 41.97
CA TYR A 358 -7.17 -20.40 41.75
C TYR A 358 -6.48 -21.05 40.56
N SER A 359 -5.97 -22.26 40.73
CA SER A 359 -5.53 -23.08 39.60
C SER A 359 -6.75 -23.63 38.87
N ILE A 360 -6.91 -23.26 37.61
CA ILE A 360 -7.94 -23.78 36.72
C ILE A 360 -7.25 -24.45 35.54
N VAL A 361 -7.62 -25.70 35.27
CA VAL A 361 -7.13 -26.48 34.13
C VAL A 361 -8.28 -26.66 33.15
N CYS A 362 -8.08 -26.35 31.88
CA CYS A 362 -8.99 -26.74 30.80
C CYS A 362 -8.29 -27.79 29.92
N SER A 363 -8.95 -28.91 29.65
CA SER A 363 -8.41 -30.00 28.82
C SER A 363 -9.39 -30.47 27.74
N TYR A 364 -8.83 -30.94 26.63
CA TYR A 364 -9.51 -31.54 25.50
C TYR A 364 -8.89 -32.92 25.25
N ALA A 365 -9.69 -33.97 25.23
CA ALA A 365 -9.23 -35.35 25.10
C ALA A 365 -8.76 -35.73 23.66
N GLY A 366 -8.90 -34.81 22.70
CA GLY A 366 -8.70 -35.13 21.28
C GLY A 366 -9.96 -35.68 20.63
N SER A 367 -9.81 -36.14 19.39
CA SER A 367 -10.87 -36.79 18.61
C SER A 367 -10.29 -37.73 17.56
N SER A 368 -11.10 -38.23 16.63
CA SER A 368 -10.62 -38.96 15.44
C SER A 368 -9.65 -38.12 14.60
N ASN A 369 -9.88 -36.80 14.52
CA ASN A 369 -9.14 -35.89 13.64
C ASN A 369 -8.06 -35.04 14.32
N TYR A 370 -8.10 -34.92 15.65
CA TYR A 370 -7.25 -34.00 16.41
C TYR A 370 -6.62 -34.63 17.65
N LYS A 371 -5.43 -34.18 18.02
CA LYS A 371 -4.73 -34.56 19.25
C LYS A 371 -5.34 -33.87 20.48
N ALA A 372 -5.16 -34.50 21.63
CA ALA A 372 -5.47 -33.92 22.94
C ALA A 372 -4.60 -32.68 23.24
N SER A 373 -5.10 -31.80 24.11
CA SER A 373 -4.35 -30.67 24.66
C SER A 373 -4.91 -30.23 26.01
N SER A 374 -4.12 -29.47 26.76
CA SER A 374 -4.52 -28.86 28.03
C SER A 374 -3.90 -27.48 28.21
N SER A 375 -4.45 -26.70 29.14
CA SER A 375 -3.95 -25.39 29.52
C SER A 375 -4.32 -25.09 30.97
N THR A 376 -3.37 -24.55 31.73
CA THR A 376 -3.51 -24.27 33.16
C THR A 376 -3.29 -22.79 33.41
N VAL A 377 -4.16 -22.17 34.21
CA VAL A 377 -4.09 -20.75 34.56
C VAL A 377 -4.23 -20.55 36.07
N SER A 378 -3.40 -19.65 36.62
CA SER A 378 -3.54 -19.14 37.99
C SER A 378 -4.43 -17.90 37.95
N LEU A 379 -5.74 -18.10 38.10
CA LEU A 379 -6.76 -17.06 37.94
C LEU A 379 -6.96 -16.27 39.23
N SER A 380 -6.73 -14.96 39.18
CA SER A 380 -6.94 -14.04 40.31
C SER A 380 -8.37 -13.50 40.31
N VAL A 381 -9.14 -13.75 41.37
CA VAL A 381 -10.56 -13.33 41.45
C VAL A 381 -10.70 -12.03 42.23
N THR A 382 -11.42 -11.05 41.70
CA THR A 382 -11.68 -9.74 42.33
C THR A 382 -13.15 -9.54 42.69
N ASN A 383 -13.44 -8.68 43.67
CA ASN A 383 -14.81 -8.31 44.00
C ASN A 383 -15.39 -7.33 42.96
N PRO A 384 -16.72 -7.32 42.74
CA PRO A 384 -17.40 -6.19 42.12
C PRO A 384 -17.13 -4.90 42.93
N SER A 385 -16.88 -3.78 42.25
CA SER A 385 -16.58 -2.51 42.93
C SER A 385 -17.86 -1.86 43.47
N THR A 386 -18.01 -1.85 44.79
CA THR A 386 -19.20 -1.35 45.50
C THR A 386 -19.29 0.17 45.64
N ASN A 387 -18.24 0.92 45.29
CA ASN A 387 -18.18 2.39 45.41
C ASN A 387 -18.32 3.13 44.05
N SER A 388 -19.22 2.65 43.19
CA SER A 388 -19.55 3.30 41.90
C SER A 388 -20.71 4.28 42.06
N LYS A 389 -20.42 5.58 42.21
CA LYS A 389 -21.46 6.63 42.16
C LYS A 389 -22.02 6.73 40.74
N THR A 390 -23.33 6.55 40.56
CA THR A 390 -24.02 6.61 39.25
C THR A 390 -25.00 7.78 39.19
N PHE A 391 -25.08 8.43 38.03
CA PHE A 391 -25.92 9.61 37.81
C PHE A 391 -26.74 9.46 36.52
N SER A 392 -28.07 9.62 36.61
CA SER A 392 -28.94 9.64 35.43
C SER A 392 -28.76 10.93 34.63
N ILE A 393 -28.99 10.87 33.32
CA ILE A 393 -28.85 12.04 32.42
C ILE A 393 -29.67 13.23 32.92
N ALA A 394 -30.92 13.03 33.35
CA ALA A 394 -31.77 14.08 33.90
C ALA A 394 -31.19 14.78 35.16
N LYS A 395 -30.46 14.04 36.02
CA LYS A 395 -29.75 14.65 37.18
C LYS A 395 -28.55 15.49 36.73
N ILE A 396 -27.87 15.08 35.67
CA ILE A 396 -26.74 15.81 35.06
C ILE A 396 -27.24 17.08 34.35
N GLU A 397 -28.34 16.98 33.60
CA GLU A 397 -29.02 18.11 32.95
C GLU A 397 -29.54 19.16 33.93
N ALA A 398 -30.16 18.74 35.04
CA ALA A 398 -30.61 19.66 36.08
C ALA A 398 -29.45 20.46 36.70
N ALA A 399 -28.32 19.79 36.98
CA ALA A 399 -27.10 20.44 37.45
C ALA A 399 -26.45 21.33 36.37
N ALA A 400 -26.59 20.98 35.08
CA ALA A 400 -26.07 21.77 33.96
C ALA A 400 -26.80 23.11 33.81
N THR A 401 -28.13 23.14 33.97
CA THR A 401 -28.91 24.39 34.08
C THR A 401 -28.36 25.30 35.19
N ASN A 402 -28.14 24.73 36.38
CA ASN A 402 -27.67 25.49 37.54
C ASN A 402 -26.25 26.02 37.33
N LEU A 403 -25.35 25.22 36.73
CA LEU A 403 -24.00 25.63 36.39
C LEU A 403 -23.99 26.76 35.33
N LYS A 404 -24.83 26.66 34.29
CA LYS A 404 -25.01 27.71 33.27
C LYS A 404 -25.44 29.03 33.92
N ALA A 405 -26.42 28.99 34.82
CA ALA A 405 -26.88 30.17 35.55
C ALA A 405 -25.80 30.76 36.46
N TYR A 406 -25.04 29.91 37.18
CA TYR A 406 -23.94 30.36 38.03
C TYR A 406 -22.86 31.09 37.24
N VAL A 407 -22.40 30.54 36.10
CA VAL A 407 -21.34 31.16 35.28
C VAL A 407 -21.82 32.51 34.71
N ASN A 408 -23.07 32.57 34.22
CA ASN A 408 -23.65 33.82 33.70
C ASN A 408 -23.68 34.93 34.76
N LYS A 409 -24.00 34.60 36.03
CA LYS A 409 -24.03 35.54 37.16
C LYS A 409 -22.63 35.94 37.62
N ASN A 410 -21.78 34.96 37.95
CA ASN A 410 -20.55 35.19 38.71
C ASN A 410 -19.29 35.35 37.83
N LYS A 411 -19.40 35.23 36.50
CA LYS A 411 -18.28 35.29 35.52
C LYS A 411 -17.16 34.29 35.80
N ALA A 412 -17.46 33.25 36.55
CA ALA A 412 -16.54 32.23 37.04
C ALA A 412 -17.24 30.87 37.15
N VAL A 413 -16.45 29.80 37.14
CA VAL A 413 -16.95 28.42 37.33
C VAL A 413 -16.78 28.04 38.80
N PRO A 414 -17.78 27.45 39.48
CA PRO A 414 -17.67 27.11 40.89
C PRO A 414 -16.71 25.93 41.11
N THR A 415 -16.18 25.79 42.32
CA THR A 415 -15.29 24.68 42.70
C THR A 415 -16.04 23.34 42.78
N THR A 416 -17.34 23.37 43.11
CA THR A 416 -18.23 22.21 43.22
C THR A 416 -19.59 22.47 42.60
N VAL A 417 -20.32 21.40 42.26
CA VAL A 417 -21.72 21.44 41.80
C VAL A 417 -22.50 20.30 42.47
N SER A 418 -23.71 20.59 42.96
CA SER A 418 -24.60 19.54 43.48
C SER A 418 -25.32 18.83 42.34
N VAL A 419 -25.16 17.52 42.25
CA VAL A 419 -25.76 16.66 41.22
C VAL A 419 -26.67 15.64 41.91
N GLY A 420 -27.97 15.90 41.89
CA GLY A 420 -28.99 15.01 42.46
C GLY A 420 -28.77 14.64 43.93
N GLY A 421 -28.33 15.61 44.75
CA GLY A 421 -28.05 15.47 46.18
C GLY A 421 -26.57 15.26 46.53
N THR A 422 -25.70 14.93 45.57
CA THR A 422 -24.26 14.76 45.81
C THR A 422 -23.48 15.99 45.36
N ASN A 423 -22.76 16.65 46.27
CA ASN A 423 -21.75 17.64 45.88
C ASN A 423 -20.56 16.94 45.20
N LEU A 424 -20.31 17.31 43.95
CA LEU A 424 -19.18 16.84 43.14
C LEU A 424 -18.21 17.99 42.88
N LYS A 425 -16.93 17.65 42.68
CA LYS A 425 -15.95 18.62 42.15
C LYS A 425 -16.36 19.04 40.74
N ILE A 426 -15.99 20.24 40.33
CA ILE A 426 -16.24 20.70 38.95
C ILE A 426 -15.59 19.81 37.89
N SER A 427 -14.45 19.17 38.18
CA SER A 427 -13.80 18.18 37.30
C SER A 427 -14.59 16.87 37.18
N GLU A 428 -15.17 16.39 38.28
CA GLU A 428 -16.06 15.23 38.33
C GLU A 428 -17.36 15.51 37.55
N PHE A 429 -17.91 16.72 37.65
CA PHE A 429 -19.10 17.10 36.90
C PHE A 429 -18.81 17.36 35.41
N SER A 430 -17.66 17.93 35.05
CA SER A 430 -17.22 18.08 33.65
C SER A 430 -17.07 16.73 32.94
N TYR A 431 -16.64 15.68 33.66
CA TYR A 431 -16.69 14.29 33.18
C TYR A 431 -18.11 13.81 32.89
N LEU A 432 -19.03 13.97 33.85
CA LEU A 432 -20.42 13.55 33.69
C LEU A 432 -21.10 14.26 32.51
N MET A 433 -20.91 15.58 32.37
CA MET A 433 -21.46 16.34 31.26
C MET A 433 -20.89 15.93 29.90
N SER A 434 -19.56 15.83 29.77
CA SER A 434 -18.92 15.46 28.50
C SER A 434 -19.28 14.02 28.07
N LYS A 435 -19.43 13.09 29.03
CA LYS A 435 -19.90 11.73 28.76
C LYS A 435 -21.40 11.67 28.45
N ALA A 436 -22.23 12.53 29.07
CA ALA A 436 -23.65 12.67 28.75
C ALA A 436 -23.88 13.19 27.33
N ILE A 437 -23.13 14.20 26.87
CA ILE A 437 -23.24 14.72 25.49
C ILE A 437 -22.93 13.63 24.45
N VAL A 438 -21.91 12.79 24.68
CA VAL A 438 -21.57 11.70 23.75
C VAL A 438 -22.61 10.58 23.77
N ASN A 439 -23.15 10.23 24.96
CA ASN A 439 -24.24 9.28 25.09
C ASN A 439 -25.52 9.76 24.39
N LEU A 440 -25.92 11.02 24.61
CA LEU A 440 -27.10 11.62 23.97
C LEU A 440 -26.96 11.72 22.45
N ASN A 441 -25.75 11.94 21.92
CA ASN A 441 -25.52 11.92 20.48
C ASN A 441 -25.65 10.51 19.84
N SER A 442 -25.76 9.45 20.65
CA SER A 442 -26.06 8.08 20.21
C SER A 442 -27.40 7.56 20.77
N ASN A 443 -28.30 8.46 21.19
CA ASN A 443 -29.60 8.17 21.80
C ASN A 443 -29.53 7.26 23.06
N ASN A 444 -28.36 7.21 23.70
CA ASN A 444 -28.11 6.42 24.90
C ASN A 444 -28.47 7.23 26.15
N THR A 445 -29.50 6.82 26.88
CA THR A 445 -29.98 7.50 28.10
C THR A 445 -29.49 6.86 29.41
N ASN A 446 -28.64 5.83 29.33
CA ASN A 446 -28.17 5.07 30.49
C ASN A 446 -27.42 5.96 31.51
N ALA A 447 -27.60 5.64 32.80
CA ALA A 447 -26.91 6.31 33.89
C ALA A 447 -25.38 6.17 33.79
N ILE A 448 -24.68 7.25 34.11
CA ILE A 448 -23.23 7.36 33.95
C ILE A 448 -22.56 7.10 35.31
N THR A 449 -21.69 6.09 35.34
CA THR A 449 -20.80 5.82 36.47
C THR A 449 -19.67 6.86 36.50
N LEU A 450 -19.48 7.50 37.65
CA LEU A 450 -18.36 8.40 37.93
C LEU A 450 -17.13 7.59 38.40
N PRO A 451 -15.96 7.68 37.73
CA PRO A 451 -14.72 7.08 38.21
C PRO A 451 -14.27 7.68 39.54
N SER A 452 -13.74 6.85 40.43
CA SER A 452 -13.07 7.30 41.64
C SER A 452 -11.73 8.00 41.35
N GLY A 453 -11.33 8.89 42.26
CA GLY A 453 -9.99 9.51 42.24
C GLY A 453 -9.78 10.63 41.22
N ILE A 454 -10.84 11.30 40.74
CA ILE A 454 -10.68 12.47 39.87
C ILE A 454 -10.19 13.68 40.70
N TYR A 455 -9.11 14.30 40.24
CA TYR A 455 -8.51 15.52 40.82
C TYR A 455 -9.01 16.78 40.10
N ASN A 456 -8.77 17.96 40.70
CA ASN A 456 -9.00 19.23 40.02
C ASN A 456 -7.85 19.48 39.02
N GLY A 457 -8.17 19.98 37.83
CA GLY A 457 -7.16 20.42 36.86
C GLY A 457 -6.92 21.93 36.95
N ALA A 458 -5.72 22.36 36.57
CA ALA A 458 -5.46 23.77 36.33
C ALA A 458 -6.24 24.24 35.10
N SER A 459 -6.87 25.43 35.14
CA SER A 459 -7.53 26.01 33.96
C SER A 459 -6.56 26.94 33.24
N ALA A 460 -6.23 26.64 31.98
CA ALA A 460 -5.35 27.49 31.18
C ALA A 460 -6.12 28.67 30.58
N SER A 461 -5.53 29.88 30.64
CA SER A 461 -6.08 31.06 29.96
C SER A 461 -6.01 30.87 28.45
N ASN A 462 -7.16 30.61 27.82
CA ASN A 462 -7.30 30.51 26.37
C ASN A 462 -8.62 31.16 25.92
N SER A 463 -8.53 32.09 24.99
CA SER A 463 -9.65 32.92 24.53
C SER A 463 -10.26 32.39 23.22
N LEU A 464 -11.05 31.31 23.30
CA LEU A 464 -11.88 30.88 22.17
C LEU A 464 -13.20 31.65 22.16
N ASN A 465 -13.46 32.35 21.05
CA ASN A 465 -14.72 33.02 20.73
C ASN A 465 -15.21 32.51 19.37
N ALA A 466 -16.01 31.45 19.35
CA ALA A 466 -16.42 30.77 18.11
C ALA A 466 -17.78 30.05 18.21
N THR A 467 -18.50 30.00 17.10
CA THR A 467 -19.65 29.10 16.91
C THR A 467 -19.14 27.68 16.63
N VAL A 468 -19.33 26.76 17.59
CA VAL A 468 -18.86 25.38 17.51
C VAL A 468 -20.02 24.46 17.18
N TYR A 469 -19.94 23.77 16.04
CA TYR A 469 -21.02 22.93 15.50
C TYR A 469 -21.10 21.56 16.19
N LYS A 470 -22.23 20.88 16.08
CA LYS A 470 -22.55 19.61 16.76
C LYS A 470 -21.44 18.56 16.70
N ALA A 471 -20.91 18.25 15.52
CA ALA A 471 -19.82 17.29 15.36
C ALA A 471 -18.54 17.69 16.14
N GLN A 472 -18.26 19.00 16.22
CA GLN A 472 -17.05 19.58 16.81
C GLN A 472 -17.11 19.55 18.35
N TYR A 473 -18.24 19.93 18.95
CA TYR A 473 -18.38 19.85 20.41
C TYR A 473 -18.59 18.41 20.91
N VAL A 474 -19.17 17.51 20.10
CA VAL A 474 -19.29 16.08 20.43
C VAL A 474 -17.91 15.40 20.40
N ASP A 475 -17.05 15.74 19.43
CA ASP A 475 -15.64 15.30 19.44
C ASP A 475 -14.88 15.84 20.66
N LEU A 476 -15.01 17.14 20.96
CA LEU A 476 -14.38 17.73 22.15
C LEU A 476 -14.85 17.01 23.44
N SER A 477 -16.16 16.76 23.56
CA SER A 477 -16.74 16.02 24.69
C SER A 477 -16.16 14.60 24.78
N LYS A 478 -16.02 13.91 23.64
CA LYS A 478 -15.41 12.57 23.56
C LYS A 478 -13.95 12.60 23.97
N ARG A 479 -13.16 13.60 23.56
CA ARG A 479 -11.76 13.75 24.00
C ARG A 479 -11.65 14.07 25.49
N VAL A 480 -12.49 14.96 26.03
CA VAL A 480 -12.47 15.33 27.45
C VAL A 480 -12.76 14.14 28.37
N TYR A 481 -13.87 13.40 28.17
CA TYR A 481 -14.18 12.29 29.10
C TYR A 481 -13.13 11.17 29.01
N ASN A 482 -12.61 10.85 27.81
CA ASN A 482 -11.56 9.83 27.65
C ASN A 482 -10.23 10.27 28.28
N TYR A 483 -9.88 11.56 28.21
CA TYR A 483 -8.70 12.11 28.88
C TYR A 483 -8.82 11.99 30.41
N ILE A 484 -9.99 12.29 30.98
CA ILE A 484 -10.25 12.15 32.42
C ILE A 484 -10.27 10.66 32.82
N ASP A 485 -10.89 9.79 32.02
CA ASP A 485 -10.90 8.33 32.26
C ASP A 485 -9.46 7.77 32.32
N LYS A 486 -8.55 8.24 31.46
CA LYS A 486 -7.13 7.86 31.46
C LYS A 486 -6.32 8.49 32.59
N ASN A 487 -6.34 9.82 32.71
CA ASN A 487 -5.36 10.58 33.49
C ASN A 487 -5.87 11.02 34.88
N LYS A 488 -7.15 10.79 35.19
CA LYS A 488 -7.84 11.19 36.44
C LYS A 488 -7.78 12.70 36.78
N VAL A 489 -7.52 13.53 35.77
CA VAL A 489 -7.54 14.99 35.84
C VAL A 489 -8.08 15.53 34.50
N PRO A 490 -8.87 16.61 34.45
CA PRO A 490 -9.25 17.23 33.19
C PRO A 490 -8.06 17.93 32.52
N ALA A 491 -8.07 17.96 31.18
CA ALA A 491 -7.06 18.69 30.42
C ALA A 491 -7.25 20.21 30.61
N ALA A 492 -6.15 20.95 30.83
CA ALA A 492 -6.19 22.39 31.13
C ALA A 492 -6.86 23.23 30.02
N TYR A 493 -6.82 22.71 28.79
CA TYR A 493 -7.62 23.15 27.66
C TYR A 493 -7.95 21.95 26.77
N GLY A 494 -8.90 22.12 25.85
CA GLY A 494 -9.17 21.22 24.74
C GLY A 494 -9.27 22.02 23.44
N THR A 495 -8.43 21.69 22.47
CA THR A 495 -8.46 22.29 21.13
C THR A 495 -9.76 21.91 20.41
N VAL A 496 -10.45 22.90 19.85
CA VAL A 496 -11.63 22.70 18.99
C VAL A 496 -11.17 22.70 17.54
N TYR A 497 -11.71 21.80 16.72
CA TYR A 497 -11.37 21.70 15.30
C TYR A 497 -12.59 21.96 14.42
N ASN A 498 -12.37 22.56 13.25
CA ASN A 498 -13.41 22.72 12.24
C ASN A 498 -13.65 21.40 11.45
N ALA A 499 -14.59 21.42 10.50
CA ALA A 499 -14.93 20.23 9.70
C ALA A 499 -13.75 19.70 8.84
N ASN A 500 -12.74 20.54 8.58
CA ASN A 500 -11.55 20.21 7.80
C ASN A 500 -10.36 19.78 8.70
N GLY A 501 -10.56 19.73 10.03
CA GLY A 501 -9.53 19.37 11.01
C GLY A 501 -8.58 20.51 11.41
N ALA A 502 -8.76 21.73 10.88
CA ALA A 502 -7.98 22.89 11.32
C ALA A 502 -8.46 23.38 12.69
N SER A 503 -7.54 23.87 13.52
CA SER A 503 -7.86 24.40 14.85
C SER A 503 -8.70 25.67 14.75
N LEU A 504 -9.84 25.69 15.45
CA LEU A 504 -10.61 26.91 15.74
C LEU A 504 -10.06 27.65 16.98
N GLY A 505 -9.15 27.03 17.73
CA GLY A 505 -8.57 27.55 18.96
C GLY A 505 -8.76 26.60 20.15
N ASN A 506 -8.17 26.98 21.29
CA ASN A 506 -8.22 26.21 22.53
C ASN A 506 -9.36 26.71 23.44
N ALA A 507 -10.26 25.83 23.84
CA ALA A 507 -11.16 26.11 24.95
C ALA A 507 -10.47 25.75 26.28
N GLY A 508 -10.26 26.70 27.20
CA GLY A 508 -9.79 26.39 28.56
C GLY A 508 -10.78 25.51 29.34
N PHE A 509 -10.33 24.85 30.40
CA PHE A 509 -11.18 23.97 31.24
C PHE A 509 -12.51 24.62 31.65
N ASN A 510 -12.46 25.86 32.13
CA ASN A 510 -13.65 26.64 32.49
C ASN A 510 -14.62 26.82 31.31
N LEU A 511 -14.08 27.12 30.11
CA LEU A 511 -14.87 27.44 28.92
C LEU A 511 -15.54 26.20 28.31
N TYR A 512 -14.83 25.08 28.14
CA TYR A 512 -15.50 23.87 27.64
C TYR A 512 -16.49 23.30 28.65
N THR A 513 -16.22 23.43 29.95
CA THR A 513 -17.15 22.98 31.00
C THR A 513 -18.45 23.82 30.99
N PHE A 514 -18.35 25.14 30.80
CA PHE A 514 -19.52 26.02 30.61
C PHE A 514 -20.25 25.75 29.29
N ALA A 515 -19.54 25.48 28.19
CA ALA A 515 -20.15 25.12 26.92
C ALA A 515 -20.94 23.80 27.01
N PHE A 516 -20.39 22.78 27.69
CA PHE A 516 -21.10 21.53 27.95
C PHE A 516 -22.37 21.75 28.80
N ALA A 517 -22.34 22.68 29.76
CA ALA A 517 -23.51 23.07 30.53
C ALA A 517 -24.61 23.69 29.64
N LYS A 518 -24.24 24.61 28.72
CA LYS A 518 -25.16 25.19 27.71
C LYS A 518 -25.78 24.11 26.80
N ILE A 519 -24.98 23.14 26.35
CA ILE A 519 -25.42 22.07 25.45
C ILE A 519 -26.45 21.14 26.11
N LEU A 520 -26.21 20.75 27.38
CA LEU A 520 -27.12 19.88 28.13
C LEU A 520 -28.38 20.60 28.62
N ASP A 521 -28.26 21.88 28.97
CA ASP A 521 -29.42 22.73 29.28
C ASP A 521 -30.34 22.92 28.06
N PHE A 522 -29.78 23.10 26.86
CA PHE A 522 -30.57 23.06 25.61
C PHE A 522 -31.25 21.71 25.43
N HIS A 523 -30.53 20.59 25.62
CA HIS A 523 -31.08 19.24 25.46
C HIS A 523 -32.24 18.96 26.43
N LYS A 524 -32.07 19.34 27.70
CA LYS A 524 -33.08 19.21 28.76
C LYS A 524 -34.45 19.76 28.33
N THR A 525 -34.45 20.90 27.65
CA THR A 525 -35.67 21.55 27.14
C THR A 525 -36.13 20.94 25.82
N ASN A 526 -35.26 20.88 24.82
CA ASN A 526 -35.64 20.59 23.42
C ASN A 526 -35.65 19.09 23.06
N LYS A 527 -35.11 18.22 23.92
CA LYS A 527 -34.95 16.76 23.73
C LYS A 527 -34.05 16.34 22.55
N TYR A 528 -33.29 17.27 21.99
CA TYR A 528 -32.22 17.00 21.03
C TYR A 528 -31.00 17.89 21.29
N LEU A 529 -29.81 17.44 20.89
CA LEU A 529 -28.57 18.19 21.02
C LEU A 529 -28.49 19.30 19.95
N PRO A 530 -28.14 20.55 20.30
CA PRO A 530 -28.24 21.72 19.42
C PRO A 530 -27.28 21.63 18.23
N ASN A 531 -27.66 22.20 17.08
CA ASN A 531 -26.83 22.14 15.86
C ASN A 531 -25.49 22.87 16.00
N TYR A 532 -25.41 23.86 16.89
CA TYR A 532 -24.19 24.55 17.30
C TYR A 532 -24.31 25.07 18.74
N CYS A 533 -23.18 25.39 19.35
CA CYS A 533 -23.08 26.15 20.60
C CYS A 533 -21.99 27.22 20.45
N SER A 534 -22.28 28.46 20.83
CA SER A 534 -21.24 29.48 20.98
C SER A 534 -20.34 29.12 22.18
N PHE A 535 -19.05 28.97 21.91
CA PHE A 535 -17.97 28.97 22.90
C PHE A 535 -17.46 30.41 22.94
N ASP A 536 -17.73 31.12 24.03
CA ASP A 536 -17.40 32.53 24.18
C ASP A 536 -16.64 32.73 25.48
N SER A 537 -15.37 33.11 25.37
CA SER A 537 -14.48 33.39 26.50
C SER A 537 -14.74 34.74 27.17
N SER A 538 -15.47 35.66 26.53
CA SER A 538 -15.79 36.98 27.09
C SER A 538 -16.64 36.90 28.37
N VAL A 539 -17.41 35.81 28.54
CA VAL A 539 -18.19 35.51 29.77
C VAL A 539 -17.31 35.40 31.04
N PHE A 540 -16.00 35.21 30.90
CA PHE A 540 -15.02 35.18 31.98
C PHE A 540 -14.17 36.45 32.10
N LYS A 541 -14.45 37.49 31.31
CA LYS A 541 -13.81 38.80 31.45
C LYS A 541 -14.65 39.70 32.36
N ALA A 542 -13.99 40.42 33.27
CA ALA A 542 -14.59 41.59 33.90
C ALA A 542 -14.69 42.73 32.87
N SER A 543 -15.78 43.50 32.92
CA SER A 543 -15.99 44.66 32.06
C SER A 543 -15.32 45.91 32.65
N ASN A 544 -14.22 46.34 32.05
CA ASN A 544 -13.67 47.70 32.17
C ASN A 544 -13.43 48.25 30.75
N GLY A 545 -13.60 49.56 30.56
CA GLY A 545 -13.64 50.20 29.23
C GLY A 545 -12.37 50.92 28.82
N SER A 546 -12.31 51.24 27.51
CA SER A 546 -11.50 52.25 26.79
C SER A 546 -9.98 52.38 27.00
N SER A 547 -9.29 52.64 25.88
CA SER A 547 -7.92 53.20 25.76
C SER A 547 -6.74 52.37 26.32
N SER A 548 -5.51 52.48 25.83
CA SER A 548 -4.99 52.90 24.51
C SER A 548 -3.55 52.34 24.34
N SER A 549 -2.95 52.53 23.16
CA SER A 549 -1.49 52.39 22.86
C SER A 549 -0.56 52.76 24.03
N ASN A 550 0.61 52.13 24.26
CA ASN A 550 1.71 51.98 23.30
C ASN A 550 2.82 50.98 23.78
N SER A 551 3.99 51.03 23.12
CA SER A 551 5.15 50.12 23.14
C SER A 551 6.04 50.06 24.40
N SER A 552 6.74 48.91 24.51
CA SER A 552 8.14 48.69 24.96
C SER A 552 8.61 48.71 26.43
N SER A 553 9.51 47.74 26.69
CA SER A 553 10.72 47.77 27.54
C SER A 553 10.67 47.82 29.08
N SER A 554 10.94 46.64 29.66
CA SER A 554 11.99 46.36 30.68
C SER A 554 11.85 46.77 32.16
N THR A 555 12.71 46.11 32.97
CA THR A 555 13.21 46.48 34.31
C THR A 555 12.23 46.52 35.51
N ASN A 556 12.13 45.35 36.17
CA ASN A 556 12.70 45.07 37.50
C ASN A 556 12.32 45.91 38.75
N SER A 557 11.89 45.22 39.83
CA SER A 557 11.90 45.61 41.27
C SER A 557 11.16 46.91 41.65
N SER A 558 10.29 46.97 42.66
CA SER A 558 10.31 46.47 44.05
C SER A 558 8.92 46.82 44.68
N SER A 559 8.53 46.66 45.96
CA SER A 559 9.11 46.31 47.28
C SER A 559 7.96 45.65 48.13
N SER A 560 7.81 45.61 49.47
CA SER A 560 8.54 46.14 50.66
C SER A 560 8.25 45.33 51.95
N THR A 561 9.32 44.88 52.64
CA THR A 561 9.59 45.00 54.10
C THR A 561 8.50 44.79 55.19
N ASN A 562 8.74 43.83 56.11
CA ASN A 562 9.01 44.01 57.57
C ASN A 562 8.93 42.65 58.31
N SER A 563 9.60 42.36 59.44
CA SER A 563 10.50 43.13 60.35
C SER A 563 11.65 42.24 60.89
N SER A 564 12.53 42.83 61.70
CA SER A 564 13.58 42.17 62.52
C SER A 564 13.00 41.37 63.73
N SER A 565 13.73 40.82 64.71
CA SER A 565 15.15 40.87 65.14
C SER A 565 15.43 39.75 66.16
N GLY A 566 16.69 39.38 66.39
CA GLY A 566 17.08 38.59 67.57
C GLY A 566 18.48 38.02 67.52
N SER A 567 19.33 38.35 68.50
CA SER A 567 20.68 37.78 68.67
C SER A 567 20.98 37.61 70.17
N SER A 568 21.57 36.49 70.54
CA SER A 568 22.15 36.25 71.87
C SER A 568 23.21 35.14 71.79
N ASN A 569 24.29 35.31 72.55
CA ASN A 569 25.48 34.46 72.53
C ASN A 569 25.60 33.65 73.83
N SER A 570 25.94 32.35 73.77
CA SER A 570 26.50 31.65 74.94
C SER A 570 27.22 30.32 74.66
N SER A 571 28.39 30.20 75.28
CA SER A 571 29.11 29.01 75.77
C SER A 571 28.71 27.58 75.33
N GLY A 572 29.60 26.94 74.57
CA GLY A 572 30.40 25.78 75.01
C GLY A 572 29.76 24.57 75.71
N SER A 573 29.76 23.42 75.00
CA SER A 573 30.32 22.15 75.50
C SER A 573 30.58 21.22 74.31
N GLY A 574 31.53 20.29 74.42
CA GLY A 574 31.99 19.45 73.30
C GLY A 574 31.34 18.07 73.25
N SER A 575 30.91 17.64 72.06
CA SER A 575 30.91 16.24 71.64
C SER A 575 30.89 16.10 70.11
N SER A 576 31.26 14.94 69.61
CA SER A 576 31.55 14.66 68.20
C SER A 576 30.35 14.80 67.26
N THR A 577 30.52 15.56 66.17
CA THR A 577 29.64 15.48 64.99
C THR A 577 30.13 14.36 64.06
N PRO A 578 29.31 13.33 63.78
CA PRO A 578 29.72 12.20 62.96
C PRO A 578 29.79 12.58 61.47
N ALA A 579 30.72 11.94 60.74
CA ALA A 579 30.81 12.11 59.29
C ALA A 579 29.48 11.78 58.60
N VAL A 580 29.05 12.63 57.68
CA VAL A 580 27.78 12.45 56.95
C VAL A 580 27.90 11.28 55.98
N THR A 581 27.53 10.09 56.45
CA THR A 581 27.57 8.83 55.68
C THR A 581 26.53 8.87 54.56
N VAL A 582 26.95 9.40 53.40
CA VAL A 582 26.13 9.50 52.18
C VAL A 582 25.56 8.12 51.83
N LYS A 583 24.24 7.99 51.86
CA LYS A 583 23.55 6.69 51.78
C LYS A 583 23.73 6.06 50.40
N ALA A 584 24.03 4.77 50.34
CA ALA A 584 24.09 4.06 49.06
C ALA A 584 22.70 3.98 48.42
N THR A 585 22.64 3.87 47.08
CA THR A 585 21.38 3.73 46.34
C THR A 585 21.44 2.57 45.35
N SER A 586 20.27 2.03 45.01
CA SER A 586 20.10 0.91 44.08
C SER A 586 19.08 1.25 43.01
N LEU A 587 19.38 0.87 41.76
CA LEU A 587 18.48 0.98 40.62
C LEU A 587 18.04 -0.43 40.18
N LYS A 588 16.72 -0.66 40.10
CA LYS A 588 16.16 -1.94 39.68
C LYS A 588 15.10 -1.76 38.59
N ALA A 589 15.31 -2.39 37.44
CA ALA A 589 14.32 -2.41 36.36
C ALA A 589 13.14 -3.32 36.69
N ALA A 590 11.94 -2.92 36.27
CA ALA A 590 10.71 -3.69 36.45
C ALA A 590 10.60 -4.90 35.50
N SER A 591 11.25 -4.84 34.33
CA SER A 591 11.29 -5.92 33.34
C SER A 591 12.44 -5.71 32.35
N THR A 592 13.01 -6.81 31.83
CA THR A 592 13.93 -6.81 30.67
C THR A 592 13.22 -7.11 29.34
N SER A 593 11.89 -7.27 29.35
CA SER A 593 11.06 -7.43 28.16
C SER A 593 9.89 -6.43 28.16
N VAL A 594 9.71 -5.72 27.06
CA VAL A 594 8.75 -4.62 26.90
C VAL A 594 7.98 -4.80 25.59
N ILE A 595 6.69 -4.44 25.56
CA ILE A 595 5.92 -4.34 24.32
C ILE A 595 6.09 -2.91 23.77
N ARG A 596 6.31 -2.77 22.47
CA ARG A 596 6.50 -1.46 21.82
C ARG A 596 5.37 -0.49 22.19
N GLY A 597 5.76 0.68 22.68
CA GLY A 597 4.86 1.72 23.19
C GLY A 597 4.39 1.56 24.64
N ASP A 598 4.91 0.59 25.40
CA ASP A 598 4.79 0.55 26.87
C ASP A 598 6.04 1.14 27.55
N ASP A 599 5.95 1.39 28.86
CA ASP A 599 7.00 2.02 29.67
C ASP A 599 8.02 1.02 30.23
N TYR A 600 9.29 1.18 29.84
CA TYR A 600 10.41 0.63 30.61
C TYR A 600 10.59 1.47 31.87
N SER A 601 10.44 0.83 33.02
CA SER A 601 10.42 1.49 34.33
C SER A 601 11.54 0.98 35.24
N VAL A 602 12.17 1.90 35.97
CA VAL A 602 13.24 1.62 36.94
C VAL A 602 12.90 2.27 38.27
N THR A 603 13.03 1.51 39.35
CA THR A 603 12.88 1.99 40.72
C THR A 603 14.25 2.36 41.29
N LEU A 604 14.35 3.55 41.90
CA LEU A 604 15.48 3.98 42.75
C LEU A 604 15.10 3.80 44.23
N THR A 605 15.96 3.12 45.00
CA THR A 605 15.85 3.03 46.46
C THR A 605 17.14 3.42 47.16
N ASP A 606 17.06 3.73 48.45
CA ASP A 606 18.23 3.78 49.33
C ASP A 606 18.70 2.36 49.74
N SER A 607 19.76 2.31 50.54
CA SER A 607 20.36 1.10 51.12
C SER A 607 19.45 0.31 52.06
N SER A 608 18.35 0.90 52.53
CA SER A 608 17.34 0.26 53.38
C SER A 608 16.11 -0.18 52.56
N GLY A 609 16.12 0.01 51.24
CA GLY A 609 15.01 -0.31 50.35
C GLY A 609 13.91 0.75 50.27
N ASN A 610 14.08 1.92 50.90
CA ASN A 610 13.11 2.99 50.85
C ASN A 610 13.10 3.65 49.46
N ALA A 611 11.91 3.91 48.92
CA ALA A 611 11.72 4.56 47.64
C ALA A 611 12.20 6.02 47.63
N LEU A 612 13.09 6.38 46.70
CA LEU A 612 13.60 7.75 46.58
C LEU A 612 12.82 8.54 45.53
N ALA A 613 11.86 9.33 45.99
CA ALA A 613 10.99 10.18 45.16
C ALA A 613 11.68 11.48 44.69
N ASN A 614 11.13 12.07 43.63
CA ASN A 614 11.54 13.35 43.03
C ASN A 614 13.00 13.40 42.52
N GLN A 615 13.66 12.25 42.35
CA GLN A 615 15.03 12.14 41.86
C GLN A 615 15.10 12.08 40.33
N LYS A 616 16.10 12.74 39.73
CA LYS A 616 16.34 12.69 38.28
C LYS A 616 17.10 11.42 37.89
N ILE A 617 16.47 10.57 37.08
CA ILE A 617 17.06 9.38 36.46
C ILE A 617 17.28 9.66 34.97
N THR A 618 18.49 9.41 34.48
CA THR A 618 18.81 9.51 33.05
C THR A 618 18.77 8.12 32.42
N PHE A 619 18.00 7.96 31.35
CA PHE A 619 17.90 6.74 30.55
C PHE A 619 18.66 6.95 29.23
N ALA A 620 19.78 6.27 29.05
CA ALA A 620 20.61 6.33 27.85
C ALA A 620 20.39 5.08 26.97
N LEU A 621 20.12 5.31 25.68
CA LEU A 621 19.84 4.32 24.64
C LEU A 621 20.74 4.60 23.43
N SER A 622 21.86 3.89 23.33
CA SER A 622 22.90 4.00 22.28
C SER A 622 23.48 5.41 22.04
N SER A 623 22.70 6.32 21.45
CA SER A 623 23.08 7.70 21.11
C SER A 623 22.12 8.77 21.67
N SER A 624 21.03 8.38 22.34
CA SER A 624 20.02 9.30 22.90
C SER A 624 19.91 9.16 24.41
N SER A 625 19.66 10.27 25.11
CA SER A 625 19.45 10.30 26.57
C SER A 625 18.11 10.97 26.93
N TYR A 626 17.44 10.43 27.95
CA TYR A 626 16.13 10.90 28.40
C TYR A 626 16.10 11.00 29.93
N THR A 627 15.98 12.21 30.47
CA THR A 627 15.79 12.40 31.91
C THR A 627 14.33 12.21 32.31
N ARG A 628 14.08 11.53 33.42
CA ARG A 628 12.76 11.30 34.03
C ARG A 628 12.86 11.46 35.54
N THR A 629 11.82 11.99 36.17
CA THR A 629 11.77 12.17 37.63
C THR A 629 11.08 10.97 38.28
N THR A 630 11.60 10.46 39.40
CA THR A 630 10.95 9.38 40.15
C THR A 630 9.67 9.87 40.84
N ASN A 631 8.62 9.04 40.81
CA ASN A 631 7.38 9.29 41.55
C ASN A 631 7.52 8.95 43.04
N SER A 632 6.44 9.07 43.82
CA SER A 632 6.39 8.76 45.26
C SER A 632 6.71 7.30 45.63
N LYS A 633 6.82 6.39 44.65
CA LYS A 633 7.29 5.00 44.83
C LYS A 633 8.70 4.78 44.29
N GLY A 634 9.46 5.85 44.04
CA GLY A 634 10.83 5.79 43.53
C GLY A 634 10.92 5.37 42.06
N VAL A 635 9.81 5.26 41.35
CA VAL A 635 9.77 4.74 39.97
C VAL A 635 9.87 5.90 38.96
N ALA A 636 10.86 5.81 38.06
CA ALA A 636 10.93 6.61 36.84
C ALA A 636 10.64 5.71 35.61
N SER A 637 10.01 6.26 34.58
CA SER A 637 9.46 5.50 33.45
C SER A 637 9.74 6.16 32.11
N LEU A 638 10.15 5.37 31.11
CA LEU A 638 10.40 5.79 29.73
C LEU A 638 9.65 4.88 28.75
N THR A 639 8.73 5.45 27.98
CA THR A 639 8.00 4.75 26.91
C THR A 639 8.94 4.35 25.78
N LEU A 640 9.05 3.05 25.49
CA LEU A 640 9.95 2.54 24.44
C LEU A 640 9.19 2.29 23.12
N ASN A 641 9.24 3.26 22.21
CA ASN A 641 8.72 3.15 20.84
C ASN A 641 9.82 2.88 19.80
N LEU A 642 10.70 1.93 20.08
CA LEU A 642 11.68 1.42 19.11
C LEU A 642 11.11 0.19 18.39
N ALA A 643 11.71 -0.21 17.26
CA ALA A 643 11.32 -1.42 16.55
C ALA A 643 11.49 -2.69 17.41
N GLY A 644 10.88 -3.81 17.00
CA GLY A 644 11.09 -5.10 17.67
C GLY A 644 12.56 -5.54 17.55
N GLY A 645 13.21 -5.80 18.69
CA GLY A 645 14.66 -6.05 18.73
C GLY A 645 15.22 -6.10 20.16
N LYS A 646 16.55 -6.19 20.28
CA LYS A 646 17.28 -6.11 21.56
C LYS A 646 18.09 -4.82 21.61
N TYR A 647 17.98 -4.08 22.71
CA TYR A 647 18.63 -2.79 22.89
C TYR A 647 19.36 -2.74 24.24
N SER A 648 20.56 -2.17 24.27
CA SER A 648 21.22 -1.83 25.53
C SER A 648 20.64 -0.53 26.07
N ILE A 649 20.15 -0.55 27.30
CA ILE A 649 19.66 0.64 28.02
C ILE A 649 20.43 0.79 29.33
N THR A 650 21.02 1.96 29.52
CA THR A 650 21.76 2.34 30.73
C THR A 650 20.98 3.40 31.47
N THR A 651 20.55 3.10 32.69
CA THR A 651 19.89 4.06 33.59
C THR A 651 20.82 4.47 34.70
N SER A 652 20.97 5.77 34.94
CA SER A 652 21.83 6.33 35.99
C SER A 652 21.10 7.36 36.85
N TYR A 653 21.48 7.40 38.13
CA TYR A 653 21.18 8.44 39.09
C TYR A 653 22.50 9.10 39.49
N ALA A 654 22.59 10.42 39.34
CA ALA A 654 23.84 11.17 39.56
C ALA A 654 24.23 11.33 41.04
N GLY A 655 23.34 10.98 41.97
CA GLY A 655 23.54 11.23 43.39
C GLY A 655 23.11 12.65 43.82
N THR A 656 23.22 12.88 45.12
CA THR A 656 23.02 14.16 45.83
C THR A 656 23.93 14.15 47.07
N SER A 657 24.02 15.26 47.81
CA SER A 657 24.76 15.35 49.08
C SER A 657 24.32 14.30 50.13
N ALA A 658 23.08 13.80 50.06
CA ALA A 658 22.55 12.78 50.96
C ALA A 658 22.64 11.33 50.42
N TYR A 659 22.79 11.14 49.10
CA TYR A 659 22.65 9.84 48.44
C TYR A 659 23.68 9.62 47.33
N LYS A 660 24.43 8.51 47.38
CA LYS A 660 25.46 8.16 46.38
C LYS A 660 24.82 7.87 45.02
N ALA A 661 25.57 8.19 43.96
CA ALA A 661 25.24 7.86 42.59
C ALA A 661 25.08 6.34 42.38
N SER A 662 24.26 5.94 41.41
CA SER A 662 24.09 4.53 41.02
C SER A 662 23.78 4.39 39.53
N LYS A 663 24.09 3.22 38.97
CA LYS A 663 23.98 2.93 37.53
C LYS A 663 23.58 1.48 37.31
N LEU A 664 22.70 1.25 36.35
CA LEU A 664 22.20 -0.06 35.91
C LEU A 664 22.24 -0.10 34.39
N THR A 665 22.81 -1.16 33.80
CA THR A 665 22.80 -1.40 32.35
C THR A 665 22.16 -2.75 32.07
N ASN A 666 21.12 -2.76 31.23
CA ASN A 666 20.35 -3.94 30.86
C ASN A 666 20.24 -4.09 29.35
N THR A 667 20.14 -5.33 28.86
CA THR A 667 19.60 -5.58 27.52
C THR A 667 18.07 -5.70 27.63
N VAL A 668 17.33 -4.75 27.07
CA VAL A 668 15.87 -4.80 26.96
C VAL A 668 15.47 -5.42 25.62
N THR A 669 14.58 -6.41 25.65
CA THR A 669 13.96 -6.99 24.45
C THR A 669 12.62 -6.29 24.21
N ILE A 670 12.50 -5.61 23.07
CA ILE A 670 11.27 -4.94 22.64
C ILE A 670 10.54 -5.85 21.66
N SER A 671 9.23 -6.02 21.90
CA SER A 671 8.35 -6.91 21.14
C SER A 671 7.20 -6.13 20.49
N ASN A 672 6.85 -6.45 19.26
CA ASN A 672 5.67 -5.87 18.59
C ASN A 672 4.40 -6.53 19.13
N SER A 673 3.34 -5.75 19.30
CA SER A 673 1.99 -6.29 19.57
C SER A 673 1.28 -6.60 18.26
N SER A 674 0.58 -7.74 18.19
CA SER A 674 -0.31 -8.07 17.06
C SER A 674 -1.59 -7.22 17.01
N SER A 675 -1.80 -6.32 17.98
CA SER A 675 -2.96 -5.43 18.04
C SER A 675 -2.62 -3.94 18.08
N ARG A 676 -1.34 -3.53 18.04
CA ARG A 676 -0.91 -2.11 18.00
C ARG A 676 0.01 -1.87 16.81
N PHE A 677 -0.34 -0.89 15.98
CA PHE A 677 0.38 -0.57 14.76
C PHE A 677 0.86 0.88 14.78
N PHE A 678 2.15 1.12 14.57
CA PHE A 678 2.75 2.46 14.58
C PHE A 678 2.83 3.03 13.17
N LEU A 679 2.86 4.35 13.06
CA LEU A 679 2.67 5.04 11.79
C LEU A 679 3.66 4.59 10.70
N ASN A 680 4.96 4.56 11.01
CA ASN A 680 6.01 4.12 10.08
C ASN A 680 5.87 2.66 9.62
N ASP A 681 5.27 1.79 10.45
CA ASP A 681 4.99 0.40 10.09
C ASP A 681 3.90 0.34 9.01
N ILE A 682 2.87 1.18 9.17
CA ILE A 682 1.69 1.29 8.29
C ILE A 682 2.06 1.99 6.98
N GLU A 683 2.84 3.07 7.05
CA GLU A 683 3.44 3.76 5.90
C GLU A 683 4.27 2.81 5.03
N THR A 684 5.14 2.01 5.65
CA THR A 684 5.98 1.04 4.93
C THR A 684 5.14 -0.09 4.34
N ALA A 685 4.09 -0.53 5.01
CA ALA A 685 3.13 -1.47 4.44
C ALA A 685 2.33 -0.86 3.26
N ALA A 686 1.96 0.43 3.34
CA ALA A 686 1.22 1.15 2.31
C ALA A 686 2.08 1.38 1.05
N GLU A 687 3.36 1.73 1.22
CA GLU A 687 4.34 1.79 0.15
C GLU A 687 4.53 0.43 -0.55
N ASN A 688 4.66 -0.65 0.22
CA ASN A 688 4.71 -2.01 -0.33
C ASN A 688 3.43 -2.38 -1.11
N VAL A 689 2.24 -1.97 -0.63
CA VAL A 689 0.98 -2.15 -1.38
C VAL A 689 0.95 -1.30 -2.65
N LYS A 690 1.41 -0.05 -2.62
CA LYS A 690 1.54 0.80 -3.82
C LYS A 690 2.41 0.13 -4.88
N THR A 691 3.60 -0.31 -4.51
CA THR A 691 4.54 -1.01 -5.40
C THR A 691 3.98 -2.35 -5.90
N TYR A 692 3.29 -3.10 -5.04
CA TYR A 692 2.61 -4.35 -5.43
C TYR A 692 1.53 -4.09 -6.48
N VAL A 693 0.67 -3.08 -6.27
CA VAL A 693 -0.40 -2.73 -7.22
C VAL A 693 0.18 -2.30 -8.56
N THR A 694 1.15 -1.39 -8.59
CA THR A 694 1.79 -0.92 -9.83
C THR A 694 2.31 -2.09 -10.69
N LYS A 695 2.92 -3.09 -10.04
CA LYS A 695 3.49 -4.28 -10.69
C LYS A 695 2.47 -5.36 -11.07
N ASN A 696 1.49 -5.64 -10.21
CA ASN A 696 0.59 -6.80 -10.37
C ASN A 696 -0.81 -6.44 -10.87
N LYS A 697 -1.13 -5.15 -11.03
CA LYS A 697 -2.47 -4.62 -11.37
C LYS A 697 -3.57 -5.24 -10.50
N ALA A 698 -3.31 -5.37 -9.20
CA ALA A 698 -4.23 -5.92 -8.21
C ALA A 698 -3.77 -5.55 -6.79
N LEU A 699 -4.70 -5.45 -5.83
CA LEU A 699 -4.32 -5.41 -4.41
C LEU A 699 -4.00 -6.82 -3.88
N PRO A 700 -3.08 -6.96 -2.90
CA PRO A 700 -2.81 -8.24 -2.28
C PRO A 700 -3.95 -8.63 -1.30
N ASN A 701 -4.21 -9.93 -1.16
CA ASN A 701 -5.27 -10.46 -0.27
C ASN A 701 -5.02 -10.16 1.21
N THR A 702 -3.76 -10.10 1.62
CA THR A 702 -3.29 -9.77 2.98
C THR A 702 -2.08 -8.84 2.90
N VAL A 703 -1.84 -8.08 3.97
CA VAL A 703 -0.71 -7.14 4.08
C VAL A 703 0.00 -7.35 5.41
N THR A 704 1.32 -7.49 5.39
CA THR A 704 2.12 -7.63 6.61
C THR A 704 2.49 -6.26 7.16
N VAL A 705 2.08 -5.97 8.40
CA VAL A 705 2.38 -4.73 9.12
C VAL A 705 3.03 -5.08 10.45
N ALA A 706 4.19 -4.51 10.77
CA ALA A 706 4.95 -4.80 12.00
C ALA A 706 5.22 -6.32 12.27
N GLY A 707 5.20 -7.16 11.23
CA GLY A 707 5.32 -8.63 11.33
C GLY A 707 4.00 -9.41 11.47
N THR A 708 2.85 -8.72 11.58
CA THR A 708 1.50 -9.32 11.63
C THR A 708 0.85 -9.26 10.26
N GLN A 709 0.31 -10.37 9.75
CA GLN A 709 -0.58 -10.33 8.57
C GLN A 709 -1.96 -9.79 8.95
N LEU A 710 -2.40 -8.76 8.23
CA LEU A 710 -3.75 -8.20 8.27
C LEU A 710 -4.51 -8.58 6.99
N THR A 711 -5.83 -8.76 7.08
CA THR A 711 -6.69 -8.79 5.89
C THR A 711 -6.74 -7.41 5.22
N LEU A 712 -7.09 -7.35 3.95
CA LEU A 712 -7.21 -6.07 3.24
C LEU A 712 -8.20 -5.10 3.93
N SER A 713 -9.31 -5.60 4.51
CA SER A 713 -10.27 -4.78 5.26
C SER A 713 -9.71 -4.25 6.58
N GLN A 714 -8.97 -5.07 7.33
CA GLN A 714 -8.24 -4.62 8.52
C GLN A 714 -7.18 -3.57 8.17
N PHE A 715 -6.41 -3.81 7.11
CA PHE A 715 -5.36 -2.88 6.68
C PHE A 715 -5.95 -1.55 6.16
N SER A 716 -7.04 -1.59 5.39
CA SER A 716 -7.76 -0.40 4.92
C SER A 716 -8.25 0.47 6.08
N TYR A 717 -8.84 -0.12 7.12
CA TYR A 717 -9.21 0.59 8.34
C TYR A 717 -7.99 1.18 9.08
N VAL A 718 -6.90 0.43 9.20
CA VAL A 718 -5.67 0.91 9.85
C VAL A 718 -5.02 2.05 9.06
N MET A 719 -5.00 1.99 7.73
CA MET A 719 -4.55 3.10 6.86
C MET A 719 -5.46 4.33 7.01
N ALA A 720 -6.78 4.15 7.03
CA ALA A 720 -7.70 5.27 7.23
C ALA A 720 -7.44 5.95 8.60
N LYS A 721 -7.28 5.17 9.68
CA LYS A 721 -6.88 5.69 10.99
C LYS A 721 -5.50 6.37 10.97
N ALA A 722 -4.55 5.91 10.16
CA ALA A 722 -3.24 6.53 10.01
C ALA A 722 -3.32 7.91 9.33
N ILE A 723 -4.05 8.02 8.21
CA ILE A 723 -4.30 9.29 7.50
C ILE A 723 -5.01 10.30 8.42
N HIS A 724 -6.02 9.85 9.16
CA HIS A 724 -6.70 10.65 10.18
C HIS A 724 -5.75 11.09 11.30
N ASN A 725 -4.93 10.18 11.84
CA ASN A 725 -3.95 10.49 12.88
C ASN A 725 -2.91 11.52 12.41
N ILE A 726 -2.38 11.39 11.19
CA ILE A 726 -1.44 12.36 10.59
C ILE A 726 -2.08 13.74 10.54
N ASN A 727 -3.31 13.86 10.01
CA ASN A 727 -3.98 15.16 9.90
C ASN A 727 -4.38 15.76 11.26
N ALA A 728 -4.31 14.99 12.34
CA ALA A 728 -4.52 15.42 13.72
C ALA A 728 -3.19 15.56 14.51
N SER A 729 -2.03 15.48 13.85
CA SER A 729 -0.69 15.45 14.47
C SER A 729 -0.53 14.40 15.59
N ASN A 730 -1.26 13.28 15.47
CA ASN A 730 -1.44 12.28 16.51
C ASN A 730 -0.50 11.08 16.32
N SER A 731 0.65 11.09 17.00
CA SER A 731 1.67 10.03 16.94
C SER A 731 1.32 8.74 17.71
N ASN A 732 0.12 8.62 18.31
CA ASN A 732 -0.29 7.40 19.01
C ASN A 732 -0.47 6.22 18.05
N TYR A 733 -0.15 5.01 18.53
CA TYR A 733 -0.41 3.77 17.79
C TYR A 733 -1.89 3.55 17.55
N ILE A 734 -2.19 2.81 16.48
CA ILE A 734 -3.53 2.43 16.09
C ILE A 734 -3.82 1.02 16.60
N SER A 735 -4.81 0.93 17.50
CA SER A 735 -5.31 -0.35 17.99
C SER A 735 -6.20 -1.02 16.93
N LEU A 736 -5.84 -2.24 16.54
CA LEU A 736 -6.64 -3.05 15.63
C LEU A 736 -7.95 -3.47 16.31
N LYS A 737 -9.07 -3.22 15.63
CA LYS A 737 -10.41 -3.67 16.03
C LYS A 737 -10.76 -4.94 15.24
N SER A 738 -11.80 -5.65 15.66
CA SER A 738 -12.42 -6.66 14.80
C SER A 738 -13.01 -5.97 13.57
N VAL A 739 -12.57 -6.37 12.38
CA VAL A 739 -13.06 -5.89 11.09
C VAL A 739 -13.23 -7.12 10.19
N ALA A 740 -14.46 -7.39 9.79
CA ALA A 740 -14.80 -8.44 8.84
C ALA A 740 -14.32 -8.07 7.43
N SER A 741 -14.02 -9.10 6.61
CA SER A 741 -13.80 -8.93 5.18
C SER A 741 -15.08 -8.41 4.52
N SER A 742 -14.93 -7.48 3.58
CA SER A 742 -16.04 -6.96 2.77
C SER A 742 -15.84 -7.25 1.29
N ASN A 743 -16.93 -7.28 0.54
CA ASN A 743 -16.90 -7.34 -0.92
C ASN A 743 -16.52 -5.95 -1.48
N SER A 744 -16.21 -5.91 -2.77
CA SER A 744 -15.86 -4.67 -3.48
C SER A 744 -16.85 -4.50 -4.63
N THR A 745 -17.67 -3.44 -4.58
CA THR A 745 -18.77 -3.21 -5.53
C THR A 745 -18.97 -1.70 -5.70
N GLY A 746 -18.65 -1.11 -6.84
CA GLY A 746 -18.77 0.33 -7.04
C GLY A 746 -18.49 0.75 -8.49
N ASP A 747 -18.35 2.05 -8.70
CA ASP A 747 -18.21 2.64 -10.02
C ASP A 747 -16.72 2.62 -10.46
N TYR A 748 -16.45 2.50 -11.77
CA TYR A 748 -15.10 2.67 -12.32
C TYR A 748 -14.71 4.16 -12.25
N LEU A 749 -13.59 4.48 -11.60
CA LEU A 749 -13.24 5.86 -11.25
C LEU A 749 -11.73 6.12 -11.36
N ASP A 750 -11.36 6.66 -12.51
CA ASP A 750 -10.09 7.35 -12.74
C ASP A 750 -10.31 8.86 -12.64
N THR A 751 -10.04 9.43 -11.45
CA THR A 751 -10.36 10.84 -11.12
C THR A 751 -9.45 11.40 -10.02
N THR A 752 -9.26 12.73 -10.01
CA THR A 752 -8.50 13.43 -8.97
C THR A 752 -9.38 13.79 -7.77
N VAL A 753 -8.95 13.41 -6.56
CA VAL A 753 -9.67 13.69 -5.31
C VAL A 753 -8.81 14.55 -4.39
N TYR A 754 -9.26 15.77 -4.13
CA TYR A 754 -8.54 16.74 -3.30
C TYR A 754 -8.58 16.40 -1.80
N ARG A 755 -7.68 17.01 -1.02
CA ARG A 755 -7.42 16.66 0.38
C ARG A 755 -8.66 16.71 1.28
N ALA A 756 -9.50 17.74 1.20
CA ALA A 756 -10.71 17.80 2.03
C ALA A 756 -11.67 16.62 1.74
N GLN A 757 -11.77 16.22 0.47
CA GLN A 757 -12.64 15.17 -0.02
C GLN A 757 -12.13 13.77 0.37
N TYR A 758 -10.83 13.48 0.22
CA TYR A 758 -10.29 12.19 0.69
C TYR A 758 -10.21 12.11 2.23
N MET A 759 -10.04 13.23 2.94
CA MET A 759 -10.12 13.26 4.41
C MET A 759 -11.56 13.02 4.91
N ASN A 760 -12.57 13.60 4.24
CA ASN A 760 -13.98 13.32 4.50
C ASN A 760 -14.33 11.84 4.27
N LEU A 761 -13.86 11.26 3.17
CA LEU A 761 -13.98 9.83 2.86
C LEU A 761 -13.30 8.96 3.94
N THR A 762 -12.06 9.30 4.32
CA THR A 762 -11.31 8.63 5.40
C THR A 762 -12.12 8.60 6.69
N ASN A 763 -12.69 9.73 7.10
CA ASN A 763 -13.52 9.82 8.30
C ASN A 763 -14.80 8.98 8.19
N ARG A 764 -15.47 8.95 7.03
CA ARG A 764 -16.66 8.10 6.80
C ARG A 764 -16.33 6.61 6.88
N VAL A 765 -15.23 6.16 6.27
CA VAL A 765 -14.77 4.76 6.36
C VAL A 765 -14.44 4.38 7.80
N ILE A 766 -13.78 5.26 8.57
CA ILE A 766 -13.55 5.05 10.01
C ILE A 766 -14.86 4.89 10.76
N SER A 767 -15.80 5.84 10.61
CA SER A 767 -17.08 5.81 11.33
C SER A 767 -17.90 4.54 11.04
N PHE A 768 -17.97 4.13 9.78
CA PHE A 768 -18.66 2.91 9.36
C PHE A 768 -17.99 1.66 9.97
N VAL A 769 -16.66 1.52 9.88
CA VAL A 769 -15.96 0.36 10.49
C VAL A 769 -16.06 0.38 12.02
N GLU A 770 -16.02 1.55 12.66
CA GLU A 770 -16.19 1.67 14.12
C GLU A 770 -17.62 1.33 14.58
N SER A 771 -18.63 1.53 13.72
CA SER A 771 -20.02 1.12 13.90
C SER A 771 -20.23 -0.37 13.57
N ASP A 772 -20.15 -0.73 12.30
CA ASP A 772 -20.68 -1.97 11.71
C ASP A 772 -19.66 -3.13 11.69
N LYS A 773 -18.41 -2.87 12.10
CA LYS A 773 -17.31 -3.86 12.20
C LYS A 773 -16.95 -4.54 10.88
N ILE A 774 -17.26 -3.90 9.74
CA ILE A 774 -16.95 -4.33 8.38
C ILE A 774 -16.56 -3.09 7.55
N THR A 775 -15.74 -3.21 6.50
CA THR A 775 -15.47 -2.09 5.60
C THR A 775 -16.65 -1.84 4.64
N PRO A 776 -16.97 -0.58 4.27
CA PRO A 776 -17.90 -0.30 3.18
C PRO A 776 -17.53 -1.05 1.89
N THR A 777 -18.51 -1.52 1.12
CA THR A 777 -18.23 -2.16 -0.19
C THR A 777 -17.90 -1.11 -1.27
N PHE A 778 -18.41 0.11 -1.08
CA PHE A 778 -17.99 1.36 -1.71
C PHE A 778 -18.14 2.53 -0.74
N ALA A 779 -17.60 3.68 -1.11
CA ALA A 779 -17.92 4.95 -0.51
C ALA A 779 -17.99 6.05 -1.57
N THR A 780 -19.03 6.88 -1.52
CA THR A 780 -19.21 8.01 -2.46
C THR A 780 -18.05 9.00 -2.33
N VAL A 781 -17.48 9.37 -3.47
CA VAL A 781 -16.45 10.40 -3.63
C VAL A 781 -17.12 11.66 -4.14
N TYR A 782 -16.62 12.81 -3.69
CA TYR A 782 -17.13 14.13 -4.05
C TYR A 782 -16.00 14.99 -4.63
N ASN A 783 -16.33 16.00 -5.43
CA ASN A 783 -15.38 17.00 -5.92
C ASN A 783 -15.24 18.18 -4.94
N SER A 784 -14.47 19.20 -5.34
CA SER A 784 -14.32 20.49 -4.64
C SER A 784 -15.66 21.11 -4.24
N ASN A 785 -16.65 21.03 -5.14
CA ASN A 785 -17.94 21.71 -5.05
C ASN A 785 -19.01 20.84 -4.35
N GLY A 786 -18.62 19.73 -3.70
CA GLY A 786 -19.53 18.83 -3.00
C GLY A 786 -20.42 17.95 -3.89
N LYS A 787 -20.31 18.03 -5.22
CA LYS A 787 -21.03 17.14 -6.15
C LYS A 787 -20.37 15.75 -6.15
N SER A 788 -21.19 14.70 -6.17
CA SER A 788 -20.68 13.32 -6.29
C SER A 788 -19.97 13.13 -7.62
N VAL A 789 -18.78 12.50 -7.60
CA VAL A 789 -18.09 12.02 -8.80
C VAL A 789 -18.25 10.52 -9.02
N GLY A 790 -18.79 9.79 -8.04
CA GLY A 790 -19.10 8.36 -8.12
C GLY A 790 -18.83 7.61 -6.81
N LYS A 791 -19.05 6.30 -6.82
CA LYS A 791 -18.86 5.37 -5.70
C LYS A 791 -17.53 4.63 -5.82
N ALA A 792 -16.48 5.11 -5.16
CA ALA A 792 -15.22 4.37 -5.13
C ALA A 792 -15.40 3.06 -4.36
N GLU A 793 -15.18 1.92 -5.03
CA GLU A 793 -15.28 0.61 -4.40
C GLU A 793 -14.19 0.38 -3.33
N PHE A 794 -14.38 -0.65 -2.51
CA PHE A 794 -13.50 -1.02 -1.40
C PHE A 794 -12.01 -1.12 -1.80
N LYS A 795 -11.69 -1.84 -2.89
CA LYS A 795 -10.32 -1.94 -3.43
C LYS A 795 -9.76 -0.57 -3.81
N LEU A 796 -10.55 0.25 -4.51
CA LEU A 796 -10.15 1.55 -5.03
C LEU A 796 -9.78 2.54 -3.93
N TYR A 797 -10.66 2.77 -2.95
CA TYR A 797 -10.32 3.69 -1.87
C TYR A 797 -9.19 3.14 -0.98
N THR A 798 -9.07 1.81 -0.86
CA THR A 798 -7.94 1.18 -0.14
C THR A 798 -6.60 1.43 -0.84
N PHE A 799 -6.55 1.37 -2.18
CA PHE A 799 -5.35 1.74 -2.94
C PHE A 799 -5.07 3.25 -2.87
N ALA A 800 -6.10 4.09 -2.89
CA ALA A 800 -5.93 5.53 -2.70
C ALA A 800 -5.33 5.87 -1.33
N PHE A 801 -5.79 5.22 -0.25
CA PHE A 801 -5.19 5.34 1.08
C PHE A 801 -3.72 4.87 1.10
N ALA A 802 -3.39 3.78 0.39
CA ALA A 802 -2.01 3.32 0.25
C ALA A 802 -1.13 4.36 -0.48
N LYS A 803 -1.63 4.99 -1.55
CA LYS A 803 -0.92 6.07 -2.26
C LYS A 803 -0.71 7.32 -1.39
N ILE A 804 -1.72 7.71 -0.59
CA ILE A 804 -1.65 8.86 0.33
C ILE A 804 -0.56 8.65 1.40
N LEU A 805 -0.51 7.46 2.02
CA LEU A 805 0.49 7.15 3.05
C LEU A 805 1.89 6.94 2.47
N ALA A 806 2.00 6.35 1.28
CA ALA A 806 3.29 6.24 0.58
C ALA A 806 3.84 7.63 0.19
N PHE A 807 2.97 8.58 -0.21
CA PHE A 807 3.39 9.97 -0.42
C PHE A 807 3.86 10.62 0.89
N TYR A 808 3.09 10.46 1.98
CA TYR A 808 3.44 11.02 3.29
C TYR A 808 4.80 10.52 3.79
N LYS A 809 5.08 9.22 3.65
CA LYS A 809 6.36 8.60 4.05
C LYS A 809 7.58 9.29 3.42
N THR A 810 7.49 9.69 2.15
CA THR A 810 8.59 10.36 1.43
C THR A 810 8.66 11.86 1.73
N ASN A 811 7.53 12.52 1.95
CA ASN A 811 7.42 13.98 1.95
C ASN A 811 7.18 14.62 3.34
N ASN A 812 6.80 13.83 4.35
CA ASN A 812 6.36 14.28 5.68
C ASN A 812 5.12 15.21 5.71
N TYR A 813 4.37 15.32 4.61
CA TYR A 813 3.06 15.99 4.57
C TYR A 813 2.05 15.20 3.70
N LEU A 814 0.75 15.33 4.00
CA LEU A 814 -0.32 14.67 3.22
C LEU A 814 -0.56 15.44 1.91
N PRO A 815 -0.67 14.74 0.76
CA PRO A 815 -0.68 15.37 -0.56
C PRO A 815 -1.95 16.21 -0.78
N THR A 816 -1.83 17.30 -1.55
CA THR A 816 -2.94 18.21 -1.87
C THR A 816 -4.11 17.51 -2.57
N TYR A 817 -3.82 16.47 -3.34
CA TYR A 817 -4.78 15.56 -3.96
C TYR A 817 -4.23 14.13 -4.03
N CYS A 818 -5.10 13.16 -4.24
CA CYS A 818 -4.74 11.80 -4.64
C CYS A 818 -5.58 11.39 -5.85
N THR A 819 -4.96 10.81 -6.87
CA THR A 819 -5.72 10.17 -7.94
C THR A 819 -6.36 8.89 -7.42
N PHE A 820 -7.65 8.73 -7.67
CA PHE A 820 -8.33 7.44 -7.63
C PHE A 820 -8.20 6.89 -9.04
N GLN A 821 -7.77 5.63 -9.17
CA GLN A 821 -7.50 4.99 -10.46
C GLN A 821 -7.92 3.52 -10.38
N SER A 822 -9.07 3.18 -10.98
CA SER A 822 -9.53 1.79 -11.17
C SER A 822 -8.63 1.07 -12.17
N SER A 823 -8.16 1.78 -13.20
CA SER A 823 -7.16 1.31 -14.18
C SER A 823 -5.93 0.67 -13.50
N ALA A 824 -5.41 1.33 -12.46
CA ALA A 824 -4.17 0.95 -11.78
C ALA A 824 -4.29 -0.33 -10.93
N ILE A 825 -5.49 -0.66 -10.44
CA ILE A 825 -5.76 -1.84 -9.61
C ILE A 825 -6.33 -3.03 -10.39
N GLY A 826 -6.27 -2.97 -11.73
CA GLY A 826 -6.78 -4.02 -12.62
C GLY A 826 -8.27 -4.29 -12.45
N VAL A 827 -9.02 -3.24 -12.06
CA VAL A 827 -10.49 -3.26 -12.06
C VAL A 827 -10.96 -2.98 -13.47
N VAL A 828 -10.61 -3.91 -14.37
CA VAL A 828 -11.45 -4.21 -15.53
C VAL A 828 -12.86 -4.47 -14.96
N PRO A 829 -13.92 -3.81 -15.47
CA PRO A 829 -15.18 -3.69 -14.76
C PRO A 829 -15.76 -5.03 -14.28
N ASP A 830 -16.32 -5.04 -13.07
CA ASP A 830 -17.02 -6.21 -12.53
C ASP A 830 -18.42 -6.31 -13.17
N VAL A 831 -18.44 -6.78 -14.41
CA VAL A 831 -19.67 -7.15 -15.15
C VAL A 831 -20.35 -8.38 -14.52
N ALA A 832 -19.77 -8.99 -13.47
CA ALA A 832 -20.08 -10.32 -12.99
C ALA A 832 -20.51 -10.37 -11.50
N THR A 833 -21.48 -9.52 -11.09
CA THR A 833 -22.54 -10.00 -10.16
C THR A 833 -23.80 -9.13 -10.02
N ASN A 834 -23.81 -7.85 -10.39
CA ASN A 834 -24.99 -6.98 -10.14
C ASN A 834 -25.25 -5.89 -11.20
N VAL A 835 -24.78 -6.06 -12.43
CA VAL A 835 -25.24 -5.22 -13.54
C VAL A 835 -26.52 -5.82 -14.11
N THR A 836 -27.67 -5.18 -13.84
CA THR A 836 -28.87 -5.36 -14.69
C THR A 836 -28.57 -4.73 -16.05
N ILE A 837 -27.79 -5.43 -16.88
CA ILE A 837 -27.70 -5.09 -18.30
C ILE A 837 -29.09 -5.38 -18.85
N ASN A 838 -29.85 -4.32 -19.14
CA ASN A 838 -31.05 -4.43 -19.97
C ASN A 838 -30.62 -5.17 -21.25
N SER A 839 -31.18 -6.35 -21.47
CA SER A 839 -30.79 -7.23 -22.59
C SER A 839 -31.09 -6.63 -23.97
N LYS A 840 -31.81 -5.51 -23.99
CA LYS A 840 -32.07 -4.69 -25.17
C LYS A 840 -31.05 -3.56 -25.28
N ILE A 841 -30.37 -3.50 -26.42
CA ILE A 841 -29.56 -2.33 -26.81
C ILE A 841 -30.54 -1.15 -26.96
N ASN A 842 -30.29 -0.04 -26.25
CA ASN A 842 -31.14 1.15 -26.29
C ASN A 842 -30.78 2.02 -27.52
N ALA A 843 -31.01 1.47 -28.71
CA ALA A 843 -30.65 2.10 -29.96
C ALA A 843 -31.55 3.30 -30.30
N ASN A 844 -30.96 4.30 -30.94
CA ASN A 844 -31.68 5.50 -31.36
C ASN A 844 -32.51 5.18 -32.62
N MET A 845 -33.84 5.24 -32.48
CA MET A 845 -34.79 4.95 -33.58
C MET A 845 -34.57 5.86 -34.79
N ASN A 846 -34.15 7.11 -34.59
CA ASN A 846 -33.87 8.06 -35.68
C ASN A 846 -32.55 7.74 -36.43
N GLN A 847 -31.78 6.76 -35.95
CA GLN A 847 -30.57 6.25 -36.60
C GLN A 847 -30.78 4.87 -37.24
N PHE A 848 -32.03 4.41 -37.41
CA PHE A 848 -32.33 3.21 -38.20
C PHE A 848 -32.28 3.49 -39.71
N LYS A 849 -31.06 3.52 -40.26
CA LYS A 849 -30.74 3.73 -41.67
C LYS A 849 -29.38 3.11 -42.05
N VAL A 850 -29.17 2.88 -43.34
CA VAL A 850 -27.99 2.20 -43.90
C VAL A 850 -26.68 2.83 -43.41
N GLY A 851 -25.82 1.99 -42.83
CA GLY A 851 -24.54 2.36 -42.21
C GLY A 851 -24.62 2.66 -40.72
N LEU A 852 -25.79 2.96 -40.17
CA LEU A 852 -25.97 3.25 -38.74
C LEU A 852 -26.56 2.04 -37.99
N ASN A 853 -27.86 2.03 -37.75
CA ASN A 853 -28.60 0.86 -37.29
C ASN A 853 -29.44 0.31 -38.45
N GLU A 854 -29.42 -0.99 -38.73
CA GLU A 854 -30.23 -1.56 -39.83
C GLU A 854 -30.57 -3.03 -39.62
N LYS A 855 -31.75 -3.44 -40.12
CA LYS A 855 -32.17 -4.85 -40.10
C LYS A 855 -31.24 -5.66 -41.00
N ASN A 856 -30.76 -6.80 -40.53
CA ASN A 856 -29.90 -7.66 -41.32
C ASN A 856 -30.64 -8.28 -42.52
N THR A 857 -30.11 -8.04 -43.72
CA THR A 857 -30.52 -8.68 -44.99
C THR A 857 -29.53 -9.75 -45.47
N VAL A 858 -28.37 -9.89 -44.81
CA VAL A 858 -27.33 -10.86 -45.18
C VAL A 858 -27.71 -12.26 -44.67
N SER A 859 -27.88 -13.20 -45.59
CA SER A 859 -28.13 -14.62 -45.29
C SER A 859 -26.87 -15.39 -44.89
N ASN A 860 -25.73 -15.18 -45.58
CA ASN A 860 -24.46 -15.83 -45.28
C ASN A 860 -23.54 -14.91 -44.46
N LEU A 861 -23.44 -15.19 -43.15
CA LEU A 861 -22.67 -14.37 -42.20
C LEU A 861 -21.20 -14.79 -42.03
N SER A 862 -20.72 -15.81 -42.75
CA SER A 862 -19.35 -16.36 -42.58
C SER A 862 -18.24 -15.31 -42.74
N ALA A 863 -18.30 -14.46 -43.77
CA ALA A 863 -17.34 -13.37 -44.01
C ALA A 863 -17.27 -12.33 -42.88
N TYR A 864 -18.33 -12.23 -42.06
CA TYR A 864 -18.42 -11.32 -40.93
C TYR A 864 -18.02 -11.95 -39.59
N LEU A 865 -17.57 -13.21 -39.59
CA LEU A 865 -17.06 -13.96 -38.43
C LEU A 865 -15.55 -14.27 -38.52
N VAL A 866 -14.92 -14.11 -39.67
CA VAL A 866 -13.48 -14.36 -39.88
C VAL A 866 -12.69 -13.06 -39.73
N GLY A 867 -11.58 -13.07 -39.00
CA GLY A 867 -10.67 -11.93 -38.88
C GLY A 867 -9.82 -11.74 -40.12
N THR A 868 -9.85 -10.55 -40.72
CA THR A 868 -9.24 -10.27 -42.03
C THR A 868 -8.64 -8.86 -42.09
N GLY A 869 -7.46 -8.73 -42.71
CA GLY A 869 -6.74 -7.46 -42.81
C GLY A 869 -6.55 -6.81 -41.44
N GLN A 870 -6.95 -5.55 -41.32
CA GLN A 870 -6.89 -4.78 -40.06
C GLN A 870 -7.68 -5.46 -38.91
N SER A 871 -8.67 -6.31 -39.19
CA SER A 871 -9.45 -7.07 -38.17
C SER A 871 -8.90 -8.46 -37.82
N THR A 872 -7.62 -8.75 -38.11
CA THR A 872 -7.01 -10.07 -37.89
C THR A 872 -7.12 -10.54 -36.42
N ILE A 873 -7.66 -11.75 -36.23
CA ILE A 873 -7.94 -12.31 -34.89
C ILE A 873 -6.71 -13.06 -34.37
N THR A 874 -5.83 -12.31 -33.69
CA THR A 874 -4.63 -12.82 -33.01
C THR A 874 -4.97 -13.63 -31.74
N THR A 875 -3.96 -14.21 -31.11
CA THR A 875 -4.08 -14.81 -29.77
C THR A 875 -4.48 -13.78 -28.70
N ASN A 876 -4.01 -12.52 -28.79
CA ASN A 876 -4.35 -11.48 -27.83
C ASN A 876 -5.83 -11.08 -27.95
N ILE A 877 -6.30 -10.87 -29.19
CA ILE A 877 -7.71 -10.61 -29.50
C ILE A 877 -8.60 -11.74 -28.98
N LYS A 878 -8.23 -13.02 -29.21
CA LYS A 878 -8.96 -14.18 -28.66
C LYS A 878 -9.02 -14.18 -27.13
N ASN A 879 -7.89 -13.90 -26.47
CA ASN A 879 -7.81 -13.87 -25.01
C ASN A 879 -8.68 -12.74 -24.41
N VAL A 880 -8.61 -11.53 -24.99
CA VAL A 880 -9.39 -10.37 -24.51
C VAL A 880 -10.88 -10.56 -24.80
N ALA A 881 -11.27 -11.04 -25.98
CA ALA A 881 -12.66 -11.37 -26.28
C ALA A 881 -13.22 -12.45 -25.33
N ALA A 882 -12.46 -13.51 -25.06
CA ALA A 882 -12.84 -14.56 -24.10
C ALA A 882 -12.89 -14.06 -22.64
N GLN A 883 -12.11 -13.03 -22.28
CA GLN A 883 -12.19 -12.36 -20.99
C GLN A 883 -13.43 -11.47 -20.87
N LEU A 884 -13.66 -10.57 -21.84
CA LEU A 884 -14.77 -9.62 -21.86
C LEU A 884 -16.15 -10.29 -21.92
N THR A 885 -16.24 -11.46 -22.55
CA THR A 885 -17.49 -12.22 -22.70
C THR A 885 -17.70 -13.31 -21.64
N LYS A 886 -16.79 -13.42 -20.66
CA LYS A 886 -16.77 -14.52 -19.69
C LYS A 886 -18.00 -14.53 -18.79
N GLY A 887 -18.86 -15.53 -18.95
CA GLY A 887 -20.10 -15.69 -18.18
C GLY A 887 -21.28 -14.85 -18.72
N LEU A 888 -21.10 -14.16 -19.85
CA LEU A 888 -22.17 -13.43 -20.53
C LEU A 888 -22.87 -14.37 -21.52
N ASN A 889 -24.18 -14.55 -21.36
CA ASN A 889 -24.93 -15.61 -22.05
C ASN A 889 -25.64 -15.14 -23.33
N SER A 890 -25.89 -13.83 -23.51
CA SER A 890 -26.57 -13.31 -24.70
C SER A 890 -25.63 -12.55 -25.64
N THR A 891 -25.94 -12.55 -26.93
CA THR A 891 -25.17 -11.78 -27.94
C THR A 891 -25.15 -10.29 -27.59
N ALA A 892 -26.27 -9.72 -27.16
CA ALA A 892 -26.37 -8.33 -26.72
C ALA A 892 -25.43 -7.99 -25.55
N THR A 893 -25.39 -8.83 -24.50
CA THR A 893 -24.51 -8.59 -23.33
C THR A 893 -23.04 -8.67 -23.70
N LYS A 894 -22.66 -9.63 -24.57
CA LYS A 894 -21.29 -9.76 -25.09
C LYS A 894 -20.87 -8.59 -25.98
N ALA A 895 -21.74 -8.18 -26.92
CA ALA A 895 -21.50 -7.06 -27.81
C ALA A 895 -21.32 -5.74 -27.05
N LEU A 896 -22.16 -5.49 -26.03
CA LEU A 896 -22.05 -4.30 -25.18
C LEU A 896 -20.77 -4.29 -24.34
N ALA A 897 -20.35 -5.45 -23.80
CA ALA A 897 -19.10 -5.55 -23.05
C ALA A 897 -17.86 -5.28 -23.91
N ILE A 898 -17.85 -5.78 -25.15
CA ILE A 898 -16.77 -5.54 -26.13
C ILE A 898 -16.77 -4.07 -26.58
N TYR A 899 -17.94 -3.51 -26.92
CA TYR A 899 -18.05 -2.12 -27.34
C TYR A 899 -17.60 -1.15 -26.24
N ASN A 900 -18.06 -1.32 -25.00
CA ASN A 900 -17.68 -0.46 -23.89
C ASN A 900 -16.17 -0.52 -23.64
N PHE A 901 -15.55 -1.71 -23.65
CA PHE A 901 -14.09 -1.84 -23.51
C PHE A 901 -13.33 -0.98 -24.54
N VAL A 902 -13.69 -1.06 -25.83
CA VAL A 902 -12.99 -0.25 -26.85
C VAL A 902 -13.31 1.24 -26.72
N ARG A 903 -14.53 1.62 -26.30
CA ARG A 903 -14.90 3.03 -26.10
C ARG A 903 -14.26 3.67 -24.87
N ASP A 904 -14.09 2.89 -23.80
CA ASP A 904 -13.74 3.41 -22.46
C ASP A 904 -12.25 3.21 -22.11
N ASP A 905 -11.60 2.15 -22.62
CA ASP A 905 -10.20 1.82 -22.31
C ASP A 905 -9.21 2.10 -23.47
N ILE A 906 -9.67 2.50 -24.66
CA ILE A 906 -8.81 2.79 -25.83
C ILE A 906 -8.90 4.27 -26.23
N SER A 907 -7.79 4.98 -26.11
CA SER A 907 -7.71 6.42 -26.41
C SER A 907 -7.82 6.70 -27.92
N TYR A 908 -8.44 7.83 -28.30
CA TYR A 908 -8.35 8.30 -29.67
C TYR A 908 -6.96 8.86 -29.97
N SER A 909 -6.44 8.58 -31.17
CA SER A 909 -5.16 9.11 -31.67
C SER A 909 -5.34 9.48 -33.15
N TYR A 910 -4.92 10.69 -33.54
CA TYR A 910 -5.14 11.19 -34.90
C TYR A 910 -3.96 10.88 -35.82
N TYR A 911 -4.25 10.20 -36.93
CA TYR A 911 -3.36 9.98 -38.07
C TYR A 911 -4.18 9.43 -39.25
N SER A 912 -3.65 9.58 -40.47
CA SER A 912 -4.25 8.99 -41.68
C SER A 912 -4.14 7.46 -41.68
N ASP A 913 -5.20 6.82 -42.15
CA ASP A 913 -5.34 5.39 -42.47
C ASP A 913 -5.12 4.42 -41.29
N SER A 914 -5.31 3.12 -41.50
CA SER A 914 -5.14 2.13 -40.43
C SER A 914 -3.65 1.80 -40.29
N ARG A 915 -3.06 2.17 -39.14
CA ARG A 915 -1.62 2.02 -38.89
C ARG A 915 -1.29 0.92 -37.88
N LYS A 916 -2.29 0.42 -37.16
CA LYS A 916 -2.12 -0.50 -36.04
C LYS A 916 -2.91 -1.80 -36.18
N GLY A 917 -4.01 -1.76 -36.92
CA GLY A 917 -5.03 -2.80 -36.92
C GLY A 917 -5.57 -3.08 -35.51
N ALA A 918 -6.33 -4.16 -35.36
CA ALA A 918 -6.89 -4.54 -34.08
C ALA A 918 -5.82 -4.79 -33.00
N ASP A 919 -4.77 -5.57 -33.32
CA ASP A 919 -3.80 -6.02 -32.31
C ASP A 919 -2.86 -4.91 -31.84
N GLY A 920 -2.41 -4.03 -32.75
CA GLY A 920 -1.60 -2.87 -32.40
C GLY A 920 -2.41 -1.82 -31.63
N THR A 921 -3.71 -1.67 -31.93
CA THR A 921 -4.63 -0.79 -31.19
C THR A 921 -4.82 -1.29 -29.76
N LEU A 922 -5.07 -2.59 -29.60
CA LEU A 922 -5.16 -3.26 -28.31
C LEU A 922 -3.87 -3.13 -27.50
N SER A 923 -2.72 -3.37 -28.14
CA SER A 923 -1.41 -3.38 -27.48
C SER A 923 -0.90 -1.98 -27.10
N SER A 924 -1.27 -0.95 -27.85
CA SER A 924 -0.87 0.45 -27.59
C SER A 924 -1.94 1.31 -26.91
N GLY A 925 -3.07 0.70 -26.49
CA GLY A 925 -4.16 1.37 -25.78
C GLY A 925 -4.76 2.57 -26.51
N SER A 926 -4.57 2.68 -27.83
CA SER A 926 -4.94 3.87 -28.60
C SER A 926 -5.03 3.60 -30.11
N GLY A 927 -5.88 4.35 -30.81
CA GLY A 927 -5.98 4.29 -32.28
C GLY A 927 -6.88 5.37 -32.88
N ASN A 928 -6.84 5.53 -34.21
CA ASN A 928 -7.79 6.36 -34.95
C ASN A 928 -9.14 5.64 -35.16
N CYS A 929 -10.04 6.22 -35.95
CA CYS A 929 -11.35 5.65 -36.24
C CYS A 929 -11.30 4.26 -36.90
N VAL A 930 -10.45 4.06 -37.90
CA VAL A 930 -10.29 2.77 -38.60
C VAL A 930 -9.70 1.69 -37.69
N ASP A 931 -8.70 2.07 -36.89
CA ASP A 931 -7.98 1.20 -35.97
C ASP A 931 -8.86 0.78 -34.76
N GLN A 932 -9.63 1.70 -34.18
CA GLN A 932 -10.62 1.36 -33.14
C GLN A 932 -11.79 0.52 -33.69
N ALA A 933 -12.31 0.85 -34.88
CA ALA A 933 -13.33 0.02 -35.53
C ALA A 933 -12.82 -1.40 -35.80
N SER A 934 -11.55 -1.54 -36.22
CA SER A 934 -10.89 -2.83 -36.41
C SER A 934 -10.81 -3.65 -35.13
N LEU A 935 -10.51 -3.02 -33.99
CA LEU A 935 -10.49 -3.68 -32.69
C LEU A 935 -11.89 -4.16 -32.24
N VAL A 936 -12.93 -3.34 -32.40
CA VAL A 936 -14.33 -3.76 -32.13
C VAL A 936 -14.71 -4.96 -32.99
N VAL A 937 -14.44 -4.90 -34.30
CA VAL A 937 -14.74 -5.98 -35.25
C VAL A 937 -14.00 -7.26 -34.88
N ALA A 938 -12.69 -7.20 -34.63
CA ALA A 938 -11.88 -8.38 -34.31
C ALA A 938 -12.29 -9.03 -32.99
N LEU A 939 -12.57 -8.25 -31.94
CA LEU A 939 -13.05 -8.77 -30.64
C LEU A 939 -14.43 -9.41 -30.76
N CYS A 940 -15.37 -8.79 -31.49
CA CYS A 940 -16.70 -9.37 -31.72
C CYS A 940 -16.61 -10.70 -32.48
N ARG A 941 -15.84 -10.73 -33.58
CA ARG A 941 -15.63 -11.96 -34.36
C ARG A 941 -14.98 -13.06 -33.53
N ALA A 942 -13.99 -12.73 -32.70
CA ALA A 942 -13.35 -13.68 -31.78
C ALA A 942 -14.30 -14.22 -30.69
N ALA A 943 -15.35 -13.46 -30.34
CA ALA A 943 -16.43 -13.90 -29.46
C ALA A 943 -17.56 -14.67 -30.17
N GLY A 944 -17.45 -14.90 -31.48
CA GLY A 944 -18.48 -15.56 -32.30
C GLY A 944 -19.64 -14.64 -32.70
N ILE A 945 -19.45 -13.32 -32.66
CA ILE A 945 -20.47 -12.32 -33.00
C ILE A 945 -20.14 -11.71 -34.37
N PRO A 946 -21.06 -11.76 -35.36
CA PRO A 946 -20.80 -11.15 -36.66
C PRO A 946 -20.64 -9.62 -36.52
N ALA A 947 -19.54 -9.10 -37.05
CA ALA A 947 -19.21 -7.67 -37.01
C ALA A 947 -18.66 -7.21 -38.36
N ARG A 948 -18.90 -5.95 -38.72
CA ARG A 948 -18.49 -5.35 -40.01
C ARG A 948 -18.10 -3.89 -39.85
N TYR A 949 -17.44 -3.33 -40.85
CA TYR A 949 -17.11 -1.91 -40.89
C TYR A 949 -18.19 -1.11 -41.62
N SER A 950 -18.29 0.18 -41.27
CA SER A 950 -19.06 1.21 -41.95
C SER A 950 -18.16 2.44 -42.12
N HIS A 951 -18.09 2.97 -43.34
CA HIS A 951 -17.25 4.09 -43.74
C HIS A 951 -18.09 5.10 -44.53
N ALA A 952 -17.95 6.39 -44.24
CA ALA A 952 -18.59 7.46 -44.98
C ALA A 952 -17.69 8.70 -45.06
N GLN A 953 -18.09 9.64 -45.92
CA GLN A 953 -17.46 10.94 -46.13
C GLN A 953 -18.41 12.06 -45.67
N GLY A 954 -17.87 13.25 -45.38
CA GLY A 954 -18.68 14.40 -44.94
C GLY A 954 -19.22 14.31 -43.50
N CYS A 955 -18.63 13.48 -42.63
CA CYS A 955 -19.06 13.36 -41.24
C CYS A 955 -18.67 14.62 -40.45
N THR A 956 -19.65 15.41 -40.01
CA THR A 956 -19.47 16.67 -39.27
C THR A 956 -19.45 16.40 -37.76
N PHE A 957 -18.27 16.41 -37.14
CA PHE A 957 -18.08 16.19 -35.71
C PHE A 957 -18.57 17.39 -34.87
N SER A 958 -18.84 17.17 -33.57
CA SER A 958 -19.24 18.28 -32.66
C SER A 958 -18.19 19.39 -32.52
N SER A 959 -16.97 19.18 -33.00
CA SER A 959 -15.89 20.16 -33.08
C SER A 959 -15.95 21.06 -34.32
N GLY A 960 -16.90 20.84 -35.23
CA GLY A 960 -16.96 21.50 -36.54
C GLY A 960 -16.11 20.83 -37.63
N LEU A 961 -15.24 19.87 -37.28
CA LEU A 961 -14.46 19.11 -38.25
C LEU A 961 -15.39 18.31 -39.18
N VAL A 962 -15.22 18.47 -40.49
CA VAL A 962 -15.88 17.66 -41.54
C VAL A 962 -14.82 16.79 -42.20
N THR A 963 -14.98 15.46 -42.12
CA THR A 963 -13.98 14.52 -42.66
C THR A 963 -14.59 13.14 -42.96
N GLY A 964 -13.79 12.24 -43.53
CA GLY A 964 -14.11 10.82 -43.65
C GLY A 964 -14.04 10.11 -42.29
N HIS A 965 -14.95 9.17 -42.03
CA HIS A 965 -15.03 8.46 -40.75
C HIS A 965 -15.34 6.98 -40.92
N VAL A 966 -14.77 6.15 -40.05
CA VAL A 966 -14.97 4.70 -40.01
C VAL A 966 -15.41 4.26 -38.62
N TRP A 967 -16.45 3.45 -38.55
CA TRP A 967 -16.96 2.84 -37.32
C TRP A 967 -17.31 1.36 -37.55
N ALA A 968 -17.49 0.62 -36.46
CA ALA A 968 -17.95 -0.77 -36.53
C ALA A 968 -19.49 -0.82 -36.52
N GLN A 969 -20.04 -1.92 -37.04
CA GLN A 969 -21.40 -2.39 -36.80
C GLN A 969 -21.35 -3.82 -36.23
N ILE A 970 -22.15 -4.11 -35.22
CA ILE A 970 -22.22 -5.43 -34.56
C ILE A 970 -23.62 -6.01 -34.77
N LEU A 971 -23.73 -7.25 -35.24
CA LEU A 971 -25.00 -7.94 -35.42
C LEU A 971 -25.50 -8.53 -34.10
N VAL A 972 -26.64 -8.05 -33.63
CA VAL A 972 -27.33 -8.53 -32.43
C VAL A 972 -28.81 -8.72 -32.77
N ASP A 973 -29.34 -9.91 -32.50
CA ASP A 973 -30.77 -10.26 -32.60
C ASP A 973 -31.44 -9.83 -33.93
N GLY A 974 -30.70 -9.95 -35.04
CA GLY A 974 -31.17 -9.64 -36.39
C GLY A 974 -30.98 -8.17 -36.84
N VAL A 975 -30.35 -7.33 -36.03
CA VAL A 975 -30.06 -5.91 -36.33
C VAL A 975 -28.55 -5.64 -36.23
N TRP A 976 -27.99 -5.00 -37.25
CA TRP A 976 -26.66 -4.40 -37.17
C TRP A 976 -26.76 -3.08 -36.41
N TYR A 977 -26.09 -2.97 -35.26
CA TYR A 977 -26.07 -1.75 -34.45
C TYR A 977 -24.75 -0.99 -34.62
N SER A 978 -24.82 0.33 -34.72
CA SER A 978 -23.66 1.22 -34.74
C SER A 978 -22.81 1.09 -33.48
N ALA A 979 -21.52 0.83 -33.67
CA ALA A 979 -20.52 0.63 -32.64
C ALA A 979 -19.32 1.56 -32.88
N ASP A 980 -19.59 2.88 -32.95
CA ASP A 980 -18.55 3.91 -32.99
C ASP A 980 -17.97 4.13 -31.58
N ALA A 981 -16.78 3.59 -31.36
CA ALA A 981 -16.05 3.67 -30.10
C ALA A 981 -15.26 4.98 -29.90
N THR A 982 -15.15 5.84 -30.92
CA THR A 982 -14.24 7.01 -30.91
C THR A 982 -14.60 8.12 -29.92
N SER A 983 -15.68 7.96 -29.15
CA SER A 983 -16.02 8.89 -28.07
C SER A 983 -16.85 8.19 -26.98
N VAL A 984 -16.46 8.40 -25.72
CA VAL A 984 -17.25 8.05 -24.52
C VAL A 984 -18.66 8.66 -24.47
N ARG A 985 -18.97 9.62 -25.35
CA ARG A 985 -20.32 10.18 -25.52
C ARG A 985 -21.27 9.22 -26.25
N ASN A 986 -20.75 8.31 -27.06
CA ASN A 986 -21.54 7.35 -27.83
C ASN A 986 -21.99 6.15 -26.97
N SER A 987 -23.01 5.44 -27.42
CA SER A 987 -23.36 4.11 -26.93
C SER A 987 -23.63 3.16 -28.09
N LEU A 988 -23.55 1.85 -27.85
CA LEU A 988 -23.94 0.85 -28.85
C LEU A 988 -25.38 1.14 -29.33
N GLY A 989 -25.54 1.33 -30.64
CA GLY A 989 -26.80 1.71 -31.28
C GLY A 989 -27.16 3.20 -31.25
N ASN A 990 -26.32 4.10 -30.72
CA ASN A 990 -26.58 5.55 -30.70
C ASN A 990 -25.27 6.37 -30.74
N ILE A 991 -25.05 7.04 -31.87
CA ILE A 991 -23.89 7.93 -32.12
C ILE A 991 -24.30 9.38 -31.87
N VAL A 992 -23.48 10.14 -31.13
CA VAL A 992 -23.74 11.56 -30.81
C VAL A 992 -22.50 12.46 -30.87
N ASN A 993 -21.31 11.90 -31.15
CA ASN A 993 -20.07 12.67 -31.29
C ASN A 993 -19.93 13.40 -32.65
N TRP A 994 -20.76 13.03 -33.64
CA TRP A 994 -20.89 13.70 -34.93
C TRP A 994 -22.35 13.71 -35.41
N ASN A 995 -22.65 14.60 -36.36
CA ASN A 995 -23.97 14.75 -36.96
C ASN A 995 -24.28 13.56 -37.88
N THR A 996 -25.03 12.59 -37.36
CA THR A 996 -25.47 11.39 -38.10
C THR A 996 -26.38 11.67 -39.30
N ASN A 997 -26.62 12.93 -39.70
CA ASN A 997 -27.32 13.32 -40.92
C ASN A 997 -26.43 13.99 -41.98
N SER A 998 -25.14 14.27 -41.72
CA SER A 998 -24.28 14.99 -42.68
C SER A 998 -23.56 14.10 -43.70
N TYR A 999 -23.54 12.78 -43.48
CA TYR A 999 -22.66 11.88 -44.21
C TYR A 999 -23.17 11.51 -45.61
N HIS A 1000 -22.23 11.25 -46.52
CA HIS A 1000 -22.46 10.75 -47.87
C HIS A 1000 -21.45 9.64 -48.23
N SER A 1001 -21.59 9.05 -49.42
CA SER A 1001 -20.69 8.00 -49.94
C SER A 1001 -20.55 6.76 -49.03
N MET A 1002 -21.61 6.42 -48.31
CA MET A 1002 -21.69 5.32 -47.34
C MET A 1002 -21.32 3.95 -47.95
N LYS A 1003 -20.34 3.25 -47.36
CA LYS A 1003 -19.91 1.90 -47.75
C LYS A 1003 -19.73 0.99 -46.53
N GLN A 1004 -20.02 -0.30 -46.70
CA GLN A 1004 -19.92 -1.32 -45.66
C GLN A 1004 -18.95 -2.42 -46.09
N TYR A 1005 -18.15 -2.94 -45.16
CA TYR A 1005 -17.05 -3.86 -45.49
C TYR A 1005 -16.91 -5.03 -44.50
N ALA A 1006 -16.58 -6.21 -45.02
CA ALA A 1006 -16.07 -7.32 -44.21
C ALA A 1006 -14.58 -7.10 -43.82
N ALA A 1007 -13.79 -6.52 -44.73
CA ALA A 1007 -12.44 -6.01 -44.49
C ALA A 1007 -12.32 -4.65 -45.18
N VAL A 1008 -11.78 -3.64 -44.49
CA VAL A 1008 -11.46 -2.35 -45.11
C VAL A 1008 -10.35 -2.52 -46.16
N PRO A 1009 -10.42 -1.81 -47.31
CA PRO A 1009 -9.42 -1.87 -48.38
C PRO A 1009 -8.24 -0.90 -48.19
N PHE A 1010 -8.14 -0.29 -47.00
CA PHE A 1010 -7.12 0.65 -46.52
C PHE A 1010 -6.93 0.41 -45.00
#